data_AF-A0A3P3XHP5-F1
#
_entry.id   AF-A0A3P3XHP5-F1
#
_cell.length_a   1.000
_cell.length_b   1.000
_cell.length_c   1.000
_cell.angle_alpha   90.00
_cell.angle_beta   90.00
_cell.angle_gamma   90.00
#
_symmetry.space_group_name_H-M   'P 1'
#
loop_
_entity.id
_entity.type
_entity.pdbx_description
1 polymer ?
#
loop_
_entity_poly.entity_id
_entity_poly.type
_entity_poly.pdbx_seq_one_letter_code
_entity_poly.pdbx_strand_id
1 'polypeptide(L)'
;MNYNTRSWGGGAGPQPRPGPSGRIFPLHKVENTTKCLHQRAIHDYKDTVKRIELLAPAGSPEALDAAISEGADAVYLGLRSFNARMRSANFAFNQFEAAVYACHDRLRKVYVTVNTVFEEREADRLYQLLEYLVSVGPDGIIVQDVGVAKMASEYFPSLHLHGSTQMNVASSAGCNQLSRSGFKRAVLARELSMEEIRHIRQYTSLELEVFVHGALCVSASGLCLFSSYLGGKSANRGMCTQACRRLYEGENSTGYFFSPDDLQLIEYLPALIDAGVNAFKIEGRMKSAEYVGTVVSAYRYLIDNYEIDTERAVLKAKAMLQADFARSKTNFFITGAPDIYIHPDQAGGTGIHLGRIRDARTIDDKRWALMNTYEGLAERDSVRIHRADDSGRITAKIQAIKYGVDGMLLQLDGDWRQNDDVYLIQTAGMARRYKSILPKNLDRFRKFPSTHAAPQPVLPRVDLKKLDAALPLGTYVLAGKVADLHAALTFRPKRAMILFDKLNAEVMRREEATLPFKRERLILWLDPYCTETDLAWLQLELEHWIEKGVSVIVANNQAHFSLLRGKDVCIIAGPWLYTFNQWALAYYLEQGAQAIVPPYEISRQDLYRLAEYLPAQIFMPVLFAYPDLFRIRADLSRTYGQTHFADRDGNNFELVGRRDYSVVIPEQPFSLVDLVPNLKKQGFSRFILDLSNAEPARGLYRDIARAAEQFKPLPNTSRFNWKDGFWSEEKMHSADEAPKAPASRSSQPGQLARRSATKASAPARSGKKDNEKSKPPRSAKKAARGRFPSPSKKPPRQP
;
A
#
# COMPACT_ATOMS: atom_id res chain seq x y z
N MET A 1 38.32 -27.03 24.19
CA MET A 1 39.71 -27.35 24.62
C MET A 1 40.60 -27.43 23.38
N ASN A 2 41.92 -27.35 23.56
CA ASN A 2 42.91 -27.29 22.49
C ASN A 2 43.01 -28.62 21.70
N TYR A 3 43.50 -28.59 20.45
CA TYR A 3 44.91 -28.92 20.18
C TYR A 3 45.39 -28.36 18.82
N ASN A 4 46.69 -28.49 18.52
CA ASN A 4 47.47 -27.61 17.62
C ASN A 4 48.72 -28.35 17.08
N THR A 5 49.44 -27.75 16.10
CA THR A 5 50.75 -28.15 15.52
C THR A 5 50.72 -29.38 14.59
N ARG A 6 51.68 -29.68 13.69
CA ARG A 6 53.10 -29.32 13.37
C ARG A 6 53.31 -29.63 11.84
N SER A 7 54.36 -29.32 11.06
CA SER A 7 55.60 -28.48 11.01
C SER A 7 56.23 -28.70 9.58
N TRP A 8 57.48 -28.45 9.14
CA TRP A 8 58.79 -27.96 9.66
C TRP A 8 59.69 -27.63 8.42
N GLY A 9 60.62 -26.65 8.51
CA GLY A 9 61.87 -26.58 7.71
C GLY A 9 61.92 -25.57 6.54
N GLY A 10 63.08 -25.05 6.11
CA GLY A 10 64.44 -25.12 6.72
C GLY A 10 65.58 -24.86 5.72
N GLY A 11 66.44 -23.85 5.97
CA GLY A 11 67.63 -23.50 5.14
C GLY A 11 68.43 -22.32 5.75
N ALA A 12 69.75 -22.21 5.47
CA ALA A 12 70.69 -21.40 6.29
C ALA A 12 71.50 -20.32 5.53
N GLY A 13 72.14 -19.41 6.29
CA GLY A 13 72.90 -18.24 5.80
C GLY A 13 74.40 -18.45 5.52
N PRO A 14 75.19 -17.35 5.38
CA PRO A 14 76.06 -16.94 6.50
C PRO A 14 76.25 -15.40 6.68
N GLN A 15 77.18 -14.99 7.56
CA GLN A 15 77.48 -13.62 8.06
C GLN A 15 78.95 -13.57 8.60
N PRO A 16 79.56 -12.44 9.09
CA PRO A 16 79.35 -10.99 8.84
C PRO A 16 80.64 -10.08 8.85
N ARG A 17 80.46 -8.74 8.80
CA ARG A 17 81.33 -7.60 9.29
C ARG A 17 82.46 -7.03 8.37
N PRO A 18 82.92 -5.75 8.55
CA PRO A 18 82.31 -4.58 9.24
C PRO A 18 82.45 -3.17 8.56
N GLY A 19 81.47 -2.28 8.79
CA GLY A 19 81.64 -0.79 8.78
C GLY A 19 81.69 -0.07 7.41
N PRO A 20 81.69 1.29 7.38
CA PRO A 20 81.72 2.26 8.49
C PRO A 20 80.43 3.10 8.63
N SER A 21 80.52 4.24 9.33
CA SER A 21 79.43 5.02 9.94
C SER A 21 78.74 6.10 9.10
N GLY A 22 77.43 6.28 9.34
CA GLY A 22 76.95 7.54 9.94
C GLY A 22 76.25 8.59 9.06
N ARG A 23 74.93 8.72 9.24
CA ARG A 23 74.17 9.99 9.23
C ARG A 23 72.82 9.79 9.94
N ILE A 24 72.51 10.61 10.94
CA ILE A 24 71.24 10.57 11.68
C ILE A 24 70.24 11.52 11.00
N PHE A 25 69.04 11.04 10.69
CA PHE A 25 67.91 11.88 10.27
C PHE A 25 66.89 12.02 11.43
N PRO A 26 66.16 13.14 11.56
CA PRO A 26 65.29 13.38 12.72
C PRO A 26 64.01 12.53 12.70
N LEU A 27 63.79 11.76 13.76
CA LEU A 27 62.60 10.90 13.95
C LEU A 27 61.27 11.67 13.85
N HIS A 28 61.23 12.95 14.24
CA HIS A 28 60.01 13.77 14.25
C HIS A 28 59.32 13.99 12.89
N LYS A 29 59.95 13.68 11.75
CA LYS A 29 59.24 13.71 10.45
C LYS A 29 58.50 12.42 10.11
N VAL A 30 58.83 11.29 10.74
CA VAL A 30 58.23 9.98 10.40
C VAL A 30 56.87 9.81 11.08
N GLU A 31 56.74 10.20 12.35
CA GLU A 31 55.48 10.04 13.10
C GLU A 31 54.31 10.81 12.48
N ASN A 32 54.54 12.03 11.99
CA ASN A 32 53.49 12.82 11.33
C ASN A 32 53.08 12.24 9.98
N THR A 33 54.01 11.71 9.18
CA THR A 33 53.63 10.98 7.95
C THR A 33 52.90 9.67 8.26
N THR A 34 53.29 8.94 9.31
CA THR A 34 52.62 7.68 9.68
C THR A 34 51.23 7.94 10.25
N LYS A 35 51.04 8.96 11.09
CA LYS A 35 49.71 9.40 11.55
C LYS A 35 48.85 9.89 10.39
N CYS A 36 49.40 10.67 9.46
CA CYS A 36 48.67 11.14 8.27
C CYS A 36 48.29 9.99 7.33
N LEU A 37 49.19 9.03 7.09
CA LEU A 37 48.89 7.82 6.30
C LEU A 37 47.89 6.89 6.99
N HIS A 38 47.92 6.79 8.33
CA HIS A 38 46.94 6.00 9.07
C HIS A 38 45.57 6.70 9.10
N GLN A 39 45.51 8.02 9.29
CA GLN A 39 44.29 8.82 9.15
C GLN A 39 43.73 8.76 7.73
N ARG A 40 44.60 8.80 6.70
CA ARG A 40 44.20 8.68 5.30
C ARG A 40 43.71 7.26 4.98
N ALA A 41 44.41 6.22 5.44
CA ALA A 41 43.92 4.85 5.33
C ALA A 41 42.60 4.64 6.08
N ILE A 42 42.37 5.30 7.22
CA ILE A 42 41.08 5.33 7.92
C ILE A 42 40.03 6.12 7.14
N HIS A 43 40.39 7.19 6.44
CA HIS A 43 39.48 8.00 5.62
C HIS A 43 39.07 7.26 4.34
N ASP A 44 40.05 6.71 3.62
CA ASP A 44 39.88 5.85 2.44
C ASP A 44 39.10 4.58 2.84
N TYR A 45 39.39 3.98 4.02
CA TYR A 45 38.59 2.88 4.57
C TYR A 45 37.16 3.34 4.90
N LYS A 46 36.95 4.52 5.50
CA LYS A 46 35.61 5.09 5.75
C LYS A 46 34.82 5.36 4.46
N ASP A 47 35.48 5.74 3.37
CA ASP A 47 34.82 5.83 2.06
C ASP A 47 34.49 4.44 1.46
N THR A 48 35.18 3.37 1.87
CA THR A 48 34.75 1.98 1.58
C THR A 48 33.72 1.42 2.58
N VAL A 49 33.65 1.95 3.81
CA VAL A 49 32.61 1.59 4.81
C VAL A 49 31.33 2.35 4.48
N LYS A 50 30.53 1.75 3.58
CA LYS A 50 29.10 2.02 3.34
C LYS A 50 28.62 3.41 3.81
N ARG A 51 28.89 4.46 3.02
CA ARG A 51 28.25 5.77 3.25
C ARG A 51 26.73 5.63 3.12
N ILE A 52 26.04 5.58 4.26
CA ILE A 52 24.59 5.40 4.37
C ILE A 52 23.87 6.55 3.66
N GLU A 53 22.89 6.22 2.82
CA GLU A 53 22.19 7.20 1.99
C GLU A 53 20.93 7.73 2.69
N LEU A 54 20.87 9.05 2.94
CA LEU A 54 19.65 9.68 3.44
C LEU A 54 18.71 10.04 2.28
N LEU A 55 17.61 9.31 2.16
CA LEU A 55 16.61 9.44 1.11
C LEU A 55 15.37 10.25 1.58
N ALA A 56 15.26 11.47 1.07
CA ALA A 56 14.22 12.43 1.44
C ALA A 56 13.02 12.47 0.46
N PRO A 57 11.81 12.83 0.92
CA PRO A 57 10.63 12.96 0.07
C PRO A 57 10.56 14.33 -0.63
N ALA A 58 10.49 14.34 -1.96
CA ALA A 58 10.22 15.53 -2.76
C ALA A 58 8.78 15.48 -3.30
N GLY A 59 7.84 16.09 -2.56
CA GLY A 59 6.42 16.20 -2.96
C GLY A 59 6.11 17.37 -3.90
N SER A 60 6.94 18.41 -3.86
CA SER A 60 6.87 19.65 -4.64
C SER A 60 8.28 20.26 -4.80
N PRO A 61 8.48 21.29 -5.63
CA PRO A 61 9.75 22.01 -5.74
C PRO A 61 10.27 22.56 -4.40
N GLU A 62 9.39 23.06 -3.54
CA GLU A 62 9.78 23.66 -2.25
C GLU A 62 10.25 22.57 -1.26
N ALA A 63 9.64 21.38 -1.30
CA ALA A 63 10.09 20.24 -0.51
C ALA A 63 11.42 19.65 -1.04
N LEU A 64 11.64 19.70 -2.36
CA LEU A 64 12.93 19.39 -2.98
C LEU A 64 14.03 20.37 -2.54
N ASP A 65 13.73 21.68 -2.59
CA ASP A 65 14.62 22.75 -2.15
C ASP A 65 15.02 22.57 -0.68
N ALA A 66 14.06 22.20 0.19
CA ALA A 66 14.31 21.88 1.60
C ALA A 66 15.20 20.65 1.78
N ALA A 67 14.85 19.52 1.15
CA ALA A 67 15.58 18.26 1.27
C ALA A 67 17.06 18.40 0.89
N ILE A 68 17.34 19.08 -0.23
CA ILE A 68 18.70 19.27 -0.73
C ILE A 68 19.47 20.32 0.09
N SER A 69 18.79 21.33 0.64
CA SER A 69 19.41 22.35 1.51
C SER A 69 19.83 21.80 2.88
N GLU A 70 19.02 20.91 3.48
CA GLU A 70 19.26 20.33 4.81
C GLU A 70 20.09 19.03 4.75
N GLY A 71 20.59 18.66 3.57
CA GLY A 71 21.64 17.66 3.41
C GLY A 71 21.21 16.23 3.03
N ALA A 72 20.04 16.04 2.40
CA ALA A 72 19.69 14.74 1.82
C ALA A 72 20.69 14.31 0.73
N ASP A 73 21.03 13.02 0.71
CA ASP A 73 21.93 12.45 -0.31
C ASP A 73 21.18 12.08 -1.59
N ALA A 74 19.91 11.69 -1.43
CA ALA A 74 19.00 11.36 -2.50
C ALA A 74 17.59 11.89 -2.21
N VAL A 75 16.79 12.11 -3.26
CA VAL A 75 15.38 12.46 -3.16
C VAL A 75 14.49 11.49 -3.93
N TYR A 76 13.29 11.19 -3.42
CA TYR A 76 12.26 10.46 -4.18
C TYR A 76 11.04 11.33 -4.45
N LEU A 77 10.62 11.34 -5.71
CA LEU A 77 9.48 12.14 -6.21
C LEU A 77 8.49 11.28 -7.02
N GLY A 78 7.40 11.90 -7.46
CA GLY A 78 6.46 11.29 -8.39
C GLY A 78 6.00 12.27 -9.47
N LEU A 79 5.66 11.72 -10.62
CA LEU A 79 5.06 12.43 -11.75
C LEU A 79 3.53 12.39 -11.64
N ARG A 80 2.82 12.83 -12.69
CA ARG A 80 1.34 12.90 -12.69
C ARG A 80 0.63 11.56 -12.89
N SER A 81 1.36 10.44 -12.96
CA SER A 81 0.82 9.09 -13.19
C SER A 81 1.61 8.02 -12.42
N PHE A 82 1.02 6.81 -12.35
CA PHE A 82 1.64 5.55 -11.89
C PHE A 82 2.40 5.57 -10.55
N ASN A 83 1.94 6.34 -9.55
CA ASN A 83 2.60 6.39 -8.24
C ASN A 83 1.63 6.45 -7.06
N ALA A 84 2.07 5.96 -5.90
CA ALA A 84 1.24 5.74 -4.70
C ALA A 84 0.73 7.03 -4.01
N ARG A 85 0.91 8.20 -4.64
CA ARG A 85 0.43 9.53 -4.21
C ARG A 85 -0.11 10.31 -5.42
N MET A 86 -0.99 9.69 -6.22
CA MET A 86 -1.67 10.35 -7.35
C MET A 86 -2.33 11.69 -6.99
N ARG A 87 -2.79 11.82 -5.73
CA ARG A 87 -3.51 12.99 -5.20
C ARG A 87 -2.60 14.12 -4.64
N SER A 88 -1.27 14.02 -4.75
CA SER A 88 -0.36 15.15 -4.45
C SER A 88 -0.08 16.01 -5.70
N ALA A 89 0.47 17.21 -5.52
CA ALA A 89 0.76 18.14 -6.61
C ALA A 89 1.60 17.50 -7.73
N ASN A 90 2.67 16.78 -7.34
CA ASN A 90 3.58 16.04 -8.22
C ASN A 90 4.32 16.93 -9.25
N PHE A 91 5.40 16.40 -9.82
CA PHE A 91 6.22 17.18 -10.77
C PHE A 91 5.63 17.12 -12.18
N ALA A 92 5.58 18.27 -12.86
CA ALA A 92 5.43 18.31 -14.31
C ALA A 92 6.72 17.87 -15.02
N PHE A 93 6.63 17.43 -16.28
CA PHE A 93 7.77 16.86 -17.01
C PHE A 93 8.98 17.81 -17.12
N ASN A 94 8.75 19.10 -17.43
CA ASN A 94 9.81 20.11 -17.46
C ASN A 94 10.40 20.40 -16.06
N GLN A 95 9.58 20.38 -15.00
CA GLN A 95 10.05 20.52 -13.61
C GLN A 95 10.87 19.31 -13.16
N PHE A 96 10.53 18.10 -13.60
CA PHE A 96 11.27 16.88 -13.28
C PHE A 96 12.61 16.82 -14.02
N GLU A 97 12.65 17.13 -15.31
CA GLU A 97 13.92 17.22 -16.06
C GLU A 97 14.84 18.30 -15.45
N ALA A 98 14.27 19.43 -15.00
CA ALA A 98 14.98 20.45 -14.25
C ALA A 98 15.47 19.99 -12.87
N ALA A 99 14.68 19.16 -12.16
CA ALA A 99 15.03 18.62 -10.85
C ALA A 99 16.18 17.62 -10.94
N VAL A 100 16.16 16.70 -11.92
CA VAL A 100 17.27 15.77 -12.18
C VAL A 100 18.55 16.55 -12.50
N TYR A 101 18.48 17.51 -13.43
CA TYR A 101 19.60 18.40 -13.74
C TYR A 101 20.15 19.10 -12.47
N ALA A 102 19.27 19.72 -11.66
CA ALA A 102 19.70 20.47 -10.49
C ALA A 102 20.25 19.60 -9.34
N CYS A 103 19.79 18.36 -9.21
CA CYS A 103 20.33 17.43 -8.22
C CYS A 103 21.69 16.87 -8.65
N HIS A 104 21.85 16.49 -9.92
CA HIS A 104 23.12 15.99 -10.47
C HIS A 104 24.22 17.07 -10.47
N ASP A 105 23.87 18.34 -10.76
CA ASP A 105 24.70 19.54 -10.58
C ASP A 105 25.21 19.73 -9.13
N ARG A 106 24.59 19.06 -8.14
CA ARG A 106 24.94 19.06 -6.71
C ARG A 106 25.44 17.69 -6.21
N LEU A 107 25.69 16.73 -7.11
CA LEU A 107 26.06 15.35 -6.81
C LEU A 107 25.02 14.61 -5.91
N ARG A 108 23.73 14.93 -6.07
CA ARG A 108 22.60 14.33 -5.34
C ARG A 108 21.74 13.50 -6.28
N LYS A 109 21.24 12.35 -5.79
CA LYS A 109 20.49 11.38 -6.61
C LYS A 109 18.99 11.68 -6.66
N VAL A 110 18.32 11.29 -7.74
CA VAL A 110 16.86 11.40 -7.91
C VAL A 110 16.25 10.04 -8.27
N TYR A 111 15.36 9.55 -7.41
CA TYR A 111 14.58 8.34 -7.64
C TYR A 111 13.12 8.67 -7.98
N VAL A 112 12.58 8.02 -9.01
CA VAL A 112 11.18 8.24 -9.43
C VAL A 112 10.29 7.11 -8.95
N THR A 113 9.16 7.45 -8.35
CA THR A 113 8.15 6.45 -7.98
C THR A 113 7.32 6.02 -9.19
N VAL A 114 7.39 4.73 -9.51
CA VAL A 114 6.52 4.01 -10.46
C VAL A 114 5.85 2.85 -9.69
N ASN A 115 5.34 3.16 -8.49
CA ASN A 115 4.99 2.21 -7.44
C ASN A 115 3.47 1.97 -7.31
N THR A 116 2.82 1.70 -8.44
CA THR A 116 1.42 1.26 -8.49
C THR A 116 1.22 0.13 -9.46
N VAL A 117 0.21 -0.70 -9.21
CA VAL A 117 -0.26 -1.73 -10.13
C VAL A 117 -1.04 -1.12 -11.31
N PHE A 118 -0.89 -1.66 -12.52
CA PHE A 118 -1.52 -1.11 -13.73
C PHE A 118 -2.44 -2.12 -14.45
N GLU A 119 -3.60 -1.65 -14.92
CA GLU A 119 -4.51 -2.44 -15.77
C GLU A 119 -3.90 -2.59 -17.18
N GLU A 120 -4.21 -3.66 -17.90
CA GLU A 120 -3.61 -3.95 -19.21
C GLU A 120 -3.78 -2.80 -20.22
N ARG A 121 -4.93 -2.10 -20.17
CA ARG A 121 -5.21 -0.89 -21.00
C ARG A 121 -4.30 0.32 -20.72
N GLU A 122 -3.33 0.18 -19.82
CA GLU A 122 -2.41 1.24 -19.41
C GLU A 122 -0.96 0.97 -19.83
N ALA A 123 -0.69 -0.19 -20.44
CA ALA A 123 0.65 -0.63 -20.84
C ALA A 123 1.37 0.40 -21.72
N ASP A 124 0.71 0.94 -22.76
CA ASP A 124 1.29 1.97 -23.64
C ASP A 124 1.73 3.21 -22.85
N ARG A 125 0.85 3.75 -21.99
CA ARG A 125 1.12 4.95 -21.18
C ARG A 125 2.22 4.71 -20.14
N LEU A 126 2.39 3.48 -19.69
CA LEU A 126 3.50 3.08 -18.82
C LEU A 126 4.81 2.99 -19.61
N TYR A 127 4.81 2.33 -20.78
CA TYR A 127 5.99 2.18 -21.64
C TYR A 127 6.53 3.56 -22.08
N GLN A 128 5.64 4.45 -22.55
CA GLN A 128 5.94 5.84 -22.90
C GLN A 128 6.54 6.62 -21.72
N LEU A 129 6.11 6.31 -20.48
CA LEU A 129 6.68 6.92 -19.28
C LEU A 129 8.07 6.37 -18.97
N LEU A 130 8.30 5.06 -19.06
CA LEU A 130 9.61 4.46 -18.81
C LEU A 130 10.66 4.92 -19.85
N GLU A 131 10.28 5.00 -21.13
CA GLU A 131 11.11 5.55 -22.21
C GLU A 131 11.47 7.02 -21.95
N TYR A 132 10.49 7.82 -21.50
CA TYR A 132 10.74 9.19 -21.05
C TYR A 132 11.69 9.26 -19.85
N LEU A 133 11.54 8.38 -18.86
CA LEU A 133 12.45 8.34 -17.70
C LEU A 133 13.88 8.02 -18.15
N VAL A 134 14.10 7.06 -19.07
CA VAL A 134 15.43 6.83 -19.68
C VAL A 134 15.96 8.09 -20.36
N SER A 135 15.12 8.82 -21.10
CA SER A 135 15.53 10.05 -21.79
C SER A 135 15.95 11.20 -20.84
N VAL A 136 15.46 11.21 -19.60
CA VAL A 136 15.82 12.18 -18.56
C VAL A 136 17.01 11.71 -17.72
N GLY A 137 17.09 10.41 -17.41
CA GLY A 137 18.18 9.78 -16.67
C GLY A 137 18.15 9.95 -15.14
N PRO A 138 17.05 9.61 -14.43
CA PRO A 138 17.08 9.49 -12.97
C PRO A 138 17.92 8.28 -12.53
N ASP A 139 18.43 8.32 -11.30
CA ASP A 139 19.32 7.30 -10.73
C ASP A 139 18.66 5.91 -10.53
N GLY A 140 17.32 5.85 -10.57
CA GLY A 140 16.53 4.63 -10.50
C GLY A 140 15.02 4.87 -10.35
N ILE A 141 14.25 3.78 -10.42
CA ILE A 141 12.80 3.78 -10.24
C ILE A 141 12.36 2.88 -9.07
N ILE A 142 11.42 3.36 -8.27
CA ILE A 142 10.82 2.62 -7.14
C ILE A 142 9.52 1.96 -7.64
N VAL A 143 9.48 0.63 -7.68
CA VAL A 143 8.47 -0.16 -8.41
C VAL A 143 7.66 -1.05 -7.47
N GLN A 144 6.36 -1.24 -7.75
CA GLN A 144 5.53 -2.28 -7.10
C GLN A 144 5.22 -3.43 -8.05
N ASP A 145 4.76 -3.11 -9.25
CA ASP A 145 4.22 -4.08 -10.20
C ASP A 145 5.35 -4.84 -10.89
N VAL A 146 5.33 -6.17 -10.83
CA VAL A 146 6.36 -7.01 -11.46
C VAL A 146 6.32 -6.93 -13.00
N GLY A 147 5.20 -6.51 -13.59
CA GLY A 147 5.10 -6.19 -15.00
C GLY A 147 5.90 -4.94 -15.39
N VAL A 148 5.89 -3.90 -14.54
CA VAL A 148 6.79 -2.73 -14.69
C VAL A 148 8.25 -3.19 -14.62
N ALA A 149 8.58 -4.06 -13.65
CA ALA A 149 9.94 -4.58 -13.47
C ALA A 149 10.42 -5.41 -14.67
N LYS A 150 9.57 -6.26 -15.24
CA LYS A 150 9.87 -7.04 -16.46
C LYS A 150 10.05 -6.14 -17.68
N MET A 151 9.09 -5.23 -17.93
CA MET A 151 9.16 -4.27 -19.04
C MET A 151 10.43 -3.40 -18.97
N ALA A 152 10.78 -2.91 -17.77
CA ALA A 152 12.00 -2.15 -17.56
C ALA A 152 13.28 -3.00 -17.75
N SER A 153 13.29 -4.24 -17.26
CA SER A 153 14.46 -5.13 -17.40
C SER A 153 14.76 -5.51 -18.85
N GLU A 154 13.73 -5.64 -19.69
CA GLU A 154 13.88 -6.03 -21.10
C GLU A 154 14.19 -4.85 -22.03
N TYR A 155 13.52 -3.70 -21.86
CA TYR A 155 13.58 -2.57 -22.82
C TYR A 155 14.36 -1.36 -22.29
N PHE A 156 14.50 -1.23 -20.97
CA PHE A 156 15.09 -0.07 -20.30
C PHE A 156 16.14 -0.44 -19.24
N PRO A 157 17.11 -1.35 -19.51
CA PRO A 157 18.00 -1.94 -18.50
C PRO A 157 18.95 -0.94 -17.81
N SER A 158 19.00 0.32 -18.26
CA SER A 158 19.68 1.43 -17.56
C SER A 158 18.89 1.99 -16.38
N LEU A 159 17.59 1.69 -16.25
CA LEU A 159 16.79 2.08 -15.08
C LEU A 159 17.02 1.08 -13.92
N HIS A 160 17.76 1.50 -12.90
CA HIS A 160 17.89 0.70 -11.68
C HIS A 160 16.54 0.49 -10.98
N LEU A 161 16.21 -0.76 -10.67
CA LEU A 161 14.94 -1.11 -10.03
C LEU A 161 15.11 -1.19 -8.51
N HIS A 162 14.32 -0.40 -7.78
CA HIS A 162 14.21 -0.43 -6.32
C HIS A 162 12.82 -0.97 -5.94
N GLY A 163 12.76 -2.07 -5.17
CA GLY A 163 11.50 -2.71 -4.80
C GLY A 163 10.74 -1.89 -3.77
N SER A 164 9.52 -1.44 -4.08
CA SER A 164 8.67 -0.70 -3.15
C SER A 164 8.30 -1.55 -1.94
N THR A 165 8.09 -0.92 -0.78
CA THR A 165 7.54 -1.58 0.41
C THR A 165 6.19 -2.26 0.13
N GLN A 166 5.45 -1.78 -0.88
CA GLN A 166 4.21 -2.39 -1.39
C GLN A 166 4.41 -3.74 -2.11
N MET A 167 5.66 -4.18 -2.35
CA MET A 167 5.97 -5.54 -2.81
C MET A 167 6.00 -6.56 -1.65
N ASN A 168 5.77 -6.12 -0.41
CA ASN A 168 5.70 -6.93 0.80
C ASN A 168 6.97 -7.78 1.05
N VAL A 169 8.14 -7.14 0.99
CA VAL A 169 9.45 -7.77 1.20
C VAL A 169 9.78 -7.78 2.69
N ALA A 170 9.39 -8.87 3.35
CA ALA A 170 9.58 -9.09 4.79
C ALA A 170 10.68 -10.14 5.11
N SER A 171 11.42 -10.62 4.10
CA SER A 171 12.39 -11.72 4.21
C SER A 171 13.51 -11.71 3.16
N SER A 172 14.61 -12.40 3.45
CA SER A 172 15.76 -12.65 2.57
C SER A 172 15.37 -13.48 1.36
N ALA A 173 14.46 -14.46 1.52
CA ALA A 173 13.88 -15.21 0.42
C ALA A 173 13.14 -14.29 -0.58
N GLY A 174 12.49 -13.22 -0.10
CA GLY A 174 11.90 -12.16 -0.92
C GLY A 174 12.96 -11.26 -1.57
N CYS A 175 13.94 -10.78 -0.80
CA CYS A 175 15.06 -9.99 -1.32
C CYS A 175 15.83 -10.71 -2.44
N ASN A 176 16.13 -12.00 -2.23
CA ASN A 176 16.83 -12.84 -3.20
C ASN A 176 15.98 -13.16 -4.43
N GLN A 177 14.63 -13.18 -4.31
CA GLN A 177 13.78 -13.25 -5.50
C GLN A 177 13.87 -11.96 -6.30
N LEU A 178 13.75 -10.77 -5.67
CA LEU A 178 13.90 -9.50 -6.38
C LEU A 178 15.29 -9.32 -7.00
N SER A 179 16.35 -9.75 -6.31
CA SER A 179 17.72 -9.71 -6.84
C SER A 179 17.88 -10.50 -8.15
N ARG A 180 17.27 -11.70 -8.23
CA ARG A 180 17.21 -12.48 -9.50
C ARG A 180 16.40 -11.77 -10.58
N SER A 181 15.44 -10.93 -10.20
CA SER A 181 14.60 -10.12 -11.09
C SER A 181 15.19 -8.74 -11.40
N GLY A 182 16.52 -8.58 -11.28
CA GLY A 182 17.25 -7.38 -11.72
C GLY A 182 17.29 -6.22 -10.71
N PHE A 183 16.55 -6.30 -9.61
CA PHE A 183 16.51 -5.24 -8.59
C PHE A 183 17.89 -5.04 -7.94
N LYS A 184 18.19 -3.77 -7.60
CA LYS A 184 19.43 -3.36 -6.91
C LYS A 184 19.20 -3.13 -5.41
N ARG A 185 17.97 -2.76 -5.04
CA ARG A 185 17.56 -2.42 -3.68
C ARG A 185 16.16 -2.92 -3.38
N ALA A 186 15.88 -3.27 -2.13
CA ALA A 186 14.52 -3.48 -1.61
C ALA A 186 14.23 -2.51 -0.47
N VAL A 187 13.10 -1.80 -0.58
CA VAL A 187 12.48 -1.10 0.55
C VAL A 187 11.71 -2.13 1.35
N LEU A 188 12.18 -2.43 2.55
CA LEU A 188 11.63 -3.50 3.35
C LEU A 188 10.19 -3.20 3.83
N ALA A 189 9.49 -4.26 4.23
CA ALA A 189 8.30 -4.15 5.07
C ALA A 189 8.60 -3.32 6.32
N ARG A 190 7.69 -2.43 6.71
CA ARG A 190 7.86 -1.57 7.90
C ARG A 190 7.59 -2.31 9.20
N GLU A 191 6.92 -3.45 9.09
CA GLU A 191 6.42 -4.29 10.16
C GLU A 191 7.50 -5.25 10.73
N LEU A 192 8.79 -5.02 10.42
CA LEU A 192 9.94 -5.85 10.82
C LEU A 192 10.63 -5.35 12.08
N SER A 193 11.21 -6.31 12.81
CA SER A 193 12.10 -6.07 13.94
C SER A 193 13.56 -5.89 13.53
N MET A 194 14.37 -5.31 14.43
CA MET A 194 15.82 -5.16 14.24
C MET A 194 16.51 -6.50 13.93
N GLU A 195 16.09 -7.59 14.59
CA GLU A 195 16.71 -8.91 14.39
C GLU A 195 16.29 -9.57 13.06
N GLU A 196 15.03 -9.38 12.64
CA GLU A 196 14.60 -9.75 11.29
C GLU A 196 15.41 -9.01 10.22
N ILE A 197 15.71 -7.71 10.41
CA ILE A 197 16.55 -6.93 9.49
C ILE A 197 18.00 -7.47 9.46
N ARG A 198 18.58 -7.81 10.63
CA ARG A 198 19.93 -8.42 10.71
C ARG A 198 20.00 -9.78 10.01
N HIS A 199 19.02 -10.65 10.25
CA HIS A 199 18.95 -11.94 9.56
C HIS A 199 18.80 -11.75 8.03
N ILE A 200 17.92 -10.86 7.58
CA ILE A 200 17.77 -10.53 6.16
C ILE A 200 19.12 -10.11 5.54
N ARG A 201 19.88 -9.25 6.25
CA ARG A 201 21.20 -8.79 5.81
C ARG A 201 22.23 -9.91 5.66
N GLN A 202 22.19 -10.94 6.50
CA GLN A 202 23.10 -12.10 6.44
C GLN A 202 22.86 -12.96 5.19
N TYR A 203 21.60 -13.12 4.77
CA TYR A 203 21.20 -14.05 3.71
C TYR A 203 20.93 -13.40 2.34
N THR A 204 21.21 -12.10 2.16
CA THR A 204 21.12 -11.43 0.85
C THR A 204 22.31 -10.51 0.57
N SER A 205 22.63 -10.28 -0.70
CA SER A 205 23.57 -9.24 -1.15
C SER A 205 22.89 -7.93 -1.56
N LEU A 206 21.57 -7.91 -1.71
CA LEU A 206 20.78 -6.75 -2.15
C LEU A 206 20.96 -5.53 -1.22
N GLU A 207 20.82 -4.30 -1.74
CA GLU A 207 20.73 -3.13 -0.88
C GLU A 207 19.42 -3.12 -0.08
N LEU A 208 19.49 -2.77 1.21
CA LEU A 208 18.33 -2.69 2.10
C LEU A 208 17.98 -1.22 2.39
N GLU A 209 16.71 -0.86 2.23
CA GLU A 209 16.18 0.48 2.52
C GLU A 209 15.06 0.39 3.55
N VAL A 210 15.17 1.19 4.61
CA VAL A 210 14.26 1.16 5.76
C VAL A 210 13.61 2.53 5.91
N PHE A 211 12.29 2.55 6.10
CA PHE A 211 11.60 3.78 6.52
C PHE A 211 11.95 4.08 7.99
N VAL A 212 12.41 5.29 8.27
CA VAL A 212 12.84 5.71 9.61
C VAL A 212 11.92 6.74 10.27
N HIS A 213 11.10 7.44 9.49
CA HIS A 213 10.24 8.50 10.02
C HIS A 213 8.97 8.72 9.19
N GLY A 214 7.90 9.14 9.86
CA GLY A 214 6.65 9.60 9.25
C GLY A 214 5.48 8.60 9.30
N ALA A 215 4.38 8.93 8.64
CA ALA A 215 3.09 8.26 8.83
C ALA A 215 3.08 6.76 8.51
N LEU A 216 2.69 5.92 9.48
CA LEU A 216 2.47 4.49 9.27
C LEU A 216 1.18 4.19 8.49
N CYS A 217 1.18 3.02 7.86
CA CYS A 217 -0.04 2.33 7.46
C CYS A 217 -0.41 1.32 8.55
N VAL A 218 -1.70 1.08 8.75
CA VAL A 218 -2.18 0.01 9.64
C VAL A 218 -2.13 -1.37 8.98
N SER A 219 -2.14 -1.37 7.64
CA SER A 219 -2.00 -2.57 6.83
C SER A 219 -0.53 -2.96 6.71
N ALA A 220 -0.26 -4.25 6.88
CA ALA A 220 0.93 -4.92 6.37
C ALA A 220 1.19 -4.47 4.92
N SER A 221 2.44 -4.11 4.64
CA SER A 221 2.80 -3.25 3.51
C SER A 221 2.45 -3.87 2.15
N GLY A 222 1.52 -3.23 1.43
CA GLY A 222 0.96 -3.67 0.13
C GLY A 222 -0.43 -4.31 0.21
N LEU A 223 -0.80 -4.91 1.34
CA LEU A 223 -2.00 -5.78 1.46
C LEU A 223 -3.31 -5.03 1.80
N CYS A 224 -3.52 -3.82 1.28
CA CYS A 224 -4.69 -2.99 1.61
C CYS A 224 -5.66 -2.84 0.44
N LEU A 225 -6.84 -3.47 0.56
CA LEU A 225 -7.96 -3.38 -0.39
C LEU A 225 -9.03 -2.35 0.06
N PHE A 226 -8.98 -1.88 1.31
CA PHE A 226 -10.07 -1.17 2.00
C PHE A 226 -10.69 -0.01 1.20
N SER A 227 -9.89 0.97 0.76
CA SER A 227 -10.40 2.11 -0.01
C SER A 227 -10.81 1.77 -1.44
N SER A 228 -10.43 0.58 -1.96
CA SER A 228 -11.02 0.05 -3.18
C SER A 228 -12.39 -0.56 -2.91
N TYR A 229 -12.56 -1.30 -1.82
CA TYR A 229 -13.84 -1.95 -1.50
C TYR A 229 -14.99 -0.95 -1.37
N LEU A 230 -14.72 0.20 -0.76
CA LEU A 230 -15.68 1.28 -0.55
C LEU A 230 -15.97 2.15 -1.79
N GLY A 231 -15.34 1.90 -2.95
CA GLY A 231 -15.62 2.71 -4.16
C GLY A 231 -14.49 2.82 -5.20
N GLY A 232 -13.76 1.74 -5.47
CA GLY A 232 -12.76 1.64 -6.54
C GLY A 232 -11.48 2.46 -6.36
N LYS A 233 -11.28 3.13 -5.22
CA LYS A 233 -10.12 4.01 -4.93
C LYS A 233 -8.96 3.23 -4.31
N SER A 234 -8.42 2.30 -5.08
CA SER A 234 -7.36 1.38 -4.63
C SER A 234 -6.11 2.08 -4.07
N ALA A 235 -5.65 1.58 -2.92
CA ALA A 235 -4.40 2.04 -2.30
C ALA A 235 -3.18 1.67 -3.15
N ASN A 236 -3.18 0.48 -3.75
CA ASN A 236 -2.15 -0.01 -4.68
C ASN A 236 -2.13 0.72 -6.03
N ARG A 237 -3.14 1.56 -6.30
CA ARG A 237 -3.18 2.50 -7.44
C ARG A 237 -3.03 3.97 -7.03
N GLY A 238 -2.52 4.21 -5.81
CA GLY A 238 -2.22 5.56 -5.31
C GLY A 238 -3.43 6.44 -4.98
N MET A 239 -4.63 5.85 -4.96
CA MET A 239 -5.91 6.55 -4.73
C MET A 239 -6.42 6.43 -3.29
N CYS A 240 -5.61 5.91 -2.37
CA CYS A 240 -5.97 5.69 -0.96
C CYS A 240 -6.73 6.86 -0.34
N THR A 241 -7.93 6.57 0.19
CA THR A 241 -8.80 7.55 0.85
C THR A 241 -8.47 7.74 2.33
N GLN A 242 -7.54 6.94 2.88
CA GLN A 242 -7.23 6.83 4.31
C GLN A 242 -8.46 6.43 5.15
N ALA A 243 -9.26 5.46 4.67
CA ALA A 243 -10.45 4.95 5.36
C ALA A 243 -10.18 4.59 6.84
N CYS A 244 -9.09 3.88 7.12
CA CYS A 244 -8.65 3.54 8.48
C CYS A 244 -8.36 4.74 9.43
N ARG A 245 -8.38 5.98 8.92
CA ARG A 245 -8.21 7.23 9.70
C ARG A 245 -9.51 8.04 9.84
N ARG A 246 -10.65 7.43 9.51
CA ARG A 246 -12.01 7.87 9.86
C ARG A 246 -12.28 7.60 11.34
N LEU A 247 -13.30 8.28 11.86
CA LEU A 247 -13.99 7.87 13.09
C LEU A 247 -14.95 6.70 12.78
N TYR A 248 -15.04 5.74 13.69
CA TYR A 248 -15.92 4.56 13.60
C TYR A 248 -16.76 4.43 14.88
N GLU A 249 -17.99 3.94 14.74
CA GLU A 249 -18.80 3.47 15.86
C GLU A 249 -18.48 1.99 16.12
N GLY A 250 -17.93 1.66 17.29
CA GLY A 250 -17.78 0.28 17.76
C GLY A 250 -18.93 -0.13 18.68
N GLU A 251 -18.98 -1.42 19.03
CA GLU A 251 -19.99 -2.00 19.95
C GLU A 251 -20.14 -1.24 21.28
N ASN A 252 -19.01 -0.79 21.85
CA ASN A 252 -18.93 -0.20 23.18
C ASN A 252 -18.46 1.27 23.19
N SER A 253 -17.95 1.79 22.07
CA SER A 253 -17.36 3.13 21.99
C SER A 253 -17.15 3.63 20.56
N THR A 254 -17.23 4.95 20.37
CA THR A 254 -16.83 5.65 19.14
C THR A 254 -15.32 5.94 19.16
N GLY A 255 -14.60 5.73 18.06
CA GLY A 255 -13.14 5.94 18.03
C GLY A 255 -12.42 5.70 16.71
N TYR A 256 -11.12 6.01 16.68
CA TYR A 256 -10.21 5.89 15.55
C TYR A 256 -9.45 4.54 15.56
N PHE A 257 -10.17 3.42 15.73
CA PHE A 257 -9.64 2.06 15.98
C PHE A 257 -8.63 1.50 14.97
N PHE A 258 -8.39 2.17 13.84
CA PHE A 258 -7.45 1.73 12.80
C PHE A 258 -6.42 2.81 12.42
N SER A 259 -6.23 3.83 13.26
CA SER A 259 -5.30 4.95 13.05
C SER A 259 -3.99 4.76 13.84
N PRO A 260 -2.93 4.18 13.23
CA PRO A 260 -1.66 3.91 13.91
C PRO A 260 -0.79 5.15 13.94
N ASP A 261 0.13 5.26 14.88
CA ASP A 261 1.02 6.40 15.10
C ASP A 261 1.94 6.80 13.92
N ASP A 262 2.72 7.88 14.08
CA ASP A 262 3.81 8.21 13.15
C ASP A 262 5.11 7.52 13.62
N LEU A 263 5.85 6.93 12.68
CA LEU A 263 7.11 6.24 12.94
C LEU A 263 8.21 7.24 13.31
N GLN A 264 9.08 6.86 14.25
CA GLN A 264 10.33 7.58 14.54
C GLN A 264 11.42 6.62 15.04
N LEU A 265 12.45 6.42 14.22
CA LEU A 265 13.57 5.50 14.50
C LEU A 265 14.90 6.22 14.79
N ILE A 266 14.86 7.52 15.13
CA ILE A 266 16.06 8.35 15.28
C ILE A 266 17.07 7.78 16.29
N GLU A 267 16.62 7.15 17.38
CA GLU A 267 17.52 6.52 18.37
C GLU A 267 18.04 5.14 17.97
N TYR A 268 17.34 4.44 17.08
CA TYR A 268 17.75 3.14 16.56
C TYR A 268 18.63 3.27 15.31
N LEU A 269 18.86 4.49 14.82
CA LEU A 269 19.60 4.75 13.59
C LEU A 269 21.03 4.16 13.60
N PRO A 270 21.83 4.28 14.68
CA PRO A 270 23.14 3.63 14.75
C PRO A 270 23.04 2.11 14.63
N ALA A 271 22.13 1.49 15.39
CA ALA A 271 21.91 0.05 15.37
C ALA A 271 21.38 -0.47 14.01
N LEU A 272 20.68 0.37 13.23
CA LEU A 272 20.28 0.06 11.86
C LEU A 272 21.45 0.16 10.86
N ILE A 273 22.40 1.08 11.08
CA ILE A 273 23.66 1.13 10.30
C ILE A 273 24.48 -0.14 10.59
N ASP A 274 24.60 -0.52 11.87
CA ASP A 274 25.28 -1.76 12.30
C ASP A 274 24.60 -3.03 11.76
N ALA A 275 23.25 -3.02 11.67
CA ALA A 275 22.48 -4.06 10.99
C ALA A 275 22.67 -4.09 9.46
N GLY A 276 23.49 -3.19 8.90
CA GLY A 276 23.96 -3.22 7.53
C GLY A 276 22.99 -2.69 6.49
N VAL A 277 22.00 -1.88 6.91
CA VAL A 277 21.10 -1.10 6.03
C VAL A 277 21.92 -0.18 5.10
N ASN A 278 21.41 0.07 3.90
CA ASN A 278 22.08 0.87 2.86
C ASN A 278 21.48 2.28 2.72
N ALA A 279 20.18 2.44 2.94
CA ALA A 279 19.48 3.72 2.82
C ALA A 279 18.39 3.92 3.88
N PHE A 280 18.25 5.15 4.37
CA PHE A 280 17.20 5.55 5.32
C PHE A 280 16.20 6.48 4.64
N LYS A 281 14.92 6.12 4.74
CA LYS A 281 13.83 6.77 4.03
C LYS A 281 12.88 7.51 4.96
N ILE A 282 12.64 8.78 4.68
CA ILE A 282 11.64 9.60 5.39
C ILE A 282 10.34 9.57 4.56
N GLU A 283 9.20 9.20 5.15
CA GLU A 283 7.90 9.44 4.49
C GLU A 283 7.49 10.90 4.71
N GLY A 284 7.05 11.55 3.64
CA GLY A 284 6.62 12.94 3.67
C GLY A 284 6.23 13.52 2.33
N ARG A 285 5.91 12.70 1.31
CA ARG A 285 5.59 13.22 -0.05
C ARG A 285 4.29 14.04 -0.14
N MET A 286 3.53 14.15 0.96
CA MET A 286 2.37 15.02 1.14
C MET A 286 2.53 16.04 2.30
N LYS A 287 3.73 16.13 2.90
CA LYS A 287 4.05 17.08 3.97
C LYS A 287 4.69 18.35 3.38
N SER A 288 4.81 19.41 4.17
CA SER A 288 5.36 20.70 3.72
C SER A 288 6.90 20.70 3.69
N ALA A 289 7.47 21.73 3.04
CA ALA A 289 8.92 21.92 2.93
C ALA A 289 9.60 22.05 4.32
N GLU A 290 8.93 22.67 5.29
CA GLU A 290 9.40 22.81 6.66
C GLU A 290 9.50 21.45 7.37
N TYR A 291 8.50 20.58 7.22
CA TYR A 291 8.57 19.21 7.76
C TYR A 291 9.72 18.42 7.14
N VAL A 292 9.85 18.47 5.81
CA VAL A 292 10.93 17.76 5.10
C VAL A 292 12.30 18.27 5.56
N GLY A 293 12.50 19.59 5.63
CA GLY A 293 13.75 20.17 6.08
C GLY A 293 14.10 19.85 7.54
N THR A 294 13.15 20.03 8.47
CA THR A 294 13.34 19.69 9.89
C THR A 294 13.74 18.23 10.07
N VAL A 295 13.01 17.29 9.47
CA VAL A 295 13.31 15.86 9.61
C VAL A 295 14.64 15.51 8.92
N VAL A 296 14.89 15.96 7.70
CA VAL A 296 16.16 15.71 7.01
C VAL A 296 17.34 16.24 7.83
N SER A 297 17.25 17.46 8.37
CA SER A 297 18.32 18.06 9.19
C SER A 297 18.65 17.23 10.44
N ALA A 298 17.63 16.65 11.10
CA ALA A 298 17.82 15.84 12.30
C ALA A 298 18.47 14.48 12.00
N TYR A 299 18.02 13.79 10.95
CA TYR A 299 18.62 12.51 10.54
C TYR A 299 20.03 12.70 9.95
N ARG A 300 20.25 13.74 9.13
CA ARG A 300 21.58 14.12 8.62
C ARG A 300 22.55 14.41 9.76
N TYR A 301 22.15 15.26 10.71
CA TYR A 301 22.96 15.58 11.89
C TYR A 301 23.37 14.33 12.68
N LEU A 302 22.46 13.38 12.89
CA LEU A 302 22.81 12.13 13.57
C LEU A 302 23.81 11.30 12.77
N ILE A 303 23.57 11.09 11.47
CA ILE A 303 24.47 10.30 10.60
C ILE A 303 25.88 10.92 10.56
N ASP A 304 26.00 12.26 10.59
CA ASP A 304 27.30 12.94 10.58
C ASP A 304 28.05 12.91 11.92
N ASN A 305 27.38 12.60 13.05
CA ASN A 305 27.95 12.79 14.39
C ASN A 305 27.91 11.54 15.29
N TYR A 306 27.17 10.47 14.94
CA TYR A 306 27.00 9.32 15.84
C TYR A 306 28.33 8.58 16.14
N GLU A 307 29.28 8.54 15.20
CA GLU A 307 30.60 7.93 15.42
C GLU A 307 31.49 8.72 16.41
N ILE A 308 31.16 9.99 16.70
CA ILE A 308 31.95 10.87 17.57
C ILE A 308 31.43 10.80 19.00
N ASP A 309 30.11 10.88 19.16
CA ASP A 309 29.40 10.94 20.44
C ASP A 309 27.94 10.53 20.21
N THR A 310 27.67 9.21 20.24
CA THR A 310 26.36 8.63 19.91
C THR A 310 25.24 9.20 20.78
N GLU A 311 25.47 9.31 22.09
CA GLU A 311 24.46 9.75 23.05
C GLU A 311 24.05 11.21 22.80
N ARG A 312 25.03 12.11 22.69
CA ARG A 312 24.77 13.53 22.42
C ARG A 312 24.22 13.76 21.01
N ALA A 313 24.65 12.97 20.03
CA ALA A 313 24.13 13.04 18.67
C ALA A 313 22.64 12.65 18.63
N VAL A 314 22.26 11.54 19.27
CA VAL A 314 20.86 11.10 19.39
C VAL A 314 20.02 12.09 20.19
N LEU A 315 20.51 12.57 21.33
CA LEU A 315 19.78 13.52 22.18
C LEU A 315 19.46 14.83 21.43
N LYS A 316 20.45 15.41 20.73
CA LYS A 316 20.23 16.61 19.92
C LYS A 316 19.35 16.35 18.70
N ALA A 317 19.48 15.20 18.03
CA ALA A 317 18.60 14.86 16.92
C ALA A 317 17.14 14.65 17.36
N LYS A 318 16.90 14.04 18.54
CA LYS A 318 15.57 14.00 19.18
C LYS A 318 15.03 15.40 19.47
N ALA A 319 15.85 16.30 20.02
CA ALA A 319 15.45 17.68 20.29
C ALA A 319 15.04 18.43 19.00
N MET A 320 15.76 18.22 17.88
CA MET A 320 15.40 18.80 16.58
C MET A 320 14.05 18.29 16.03
N LEU A 321 13.63 17.07 16.40
CA LEU A 321 12.33 16.50 16.01
C LEU A 321 11.15 16.90 16.92
N GLN A 322 11.39 17.55 18.07
CA GLN A 322 10.29 18.12 18.90
C GLN A 322 9.45 19.16 18.14
N ALA A 323 10.00 19.71 17.07
CA ALA A 323 9.35 20.65 16.16
C ALA A 323 8.41 19.99 15.11
N ASP A 324 8.33 18.65 15.04
CA ASP A 324 7.53 17.98 14.01
C ASP A 324 6.08 17.72 14.47
N PHE A 325 5.13 18.40 13.82
CA PHE A 325 3.69 18.36 14.12
C PHE A 325 2.99 17.08 13.61
N ALA A 326 3.55 15.92 13.95
CA ALA A 326 2.93 14.62 13.70
C ALA A 326 1.87 14.27 14.76
N ARG A 327 1.50 12.99 14.80
CA ARG A 327 0.79 12.34 15.91
C ARG A 327 1.81 11.80 16.93
N SER A 328 1.34 11.06 17.94
CA SER A 328 2.19 10.25 18.81
C SER A 328 3.19 9.40 18.02
N LYS A 329 4.32 9.11 18.67
CA LYS A 329 5.48 8.47 18.06
C LYS A 329 5.60 7.03 18.49
N THR A 330 5.83 6.14 17.53
CA THR A 330 6.15 4.73 17.81
C THR A 330 7.46 4.32 17.14
N ASN A 331 8.18 3.40 17.76
CA ASN A 331 9.27 2.64 17.16
C ASN A 331 8.78 1.39 16.39
N PHE A 332 7.47 1.12 16.47
CA PHE A 332 6.77 0.04 15.80
C PHE A 332 7.41 -1.33 16.11
N PHE A 333 7.82 -2.12 15.12
CA PHE A 333 8.34 -3.48 15.37
C PHE A 333 9.82 -3.55 15.74
N ILE A 334 10.57 -2.43 15.72
CA ILE A 334 12.04 -2.44 15.82
C ILE A 334 12.57 -3.08 17.10
N THR A 335 11.89 -2.89 18.24
CA THR A 335 12.26 -3.48 19.54
C THR A 335 11.56 -4.81 19.85
N GLY A 336 10.79 -5.37 18.93
CA GLY A 336 9.91 -6.53 19.16
C GLY A 336 8.46 -6.20 18.83
N ALA A 337 7.49 -6.89 19.43
CA ALA A 337 6.09 -6.48 19.31
C ALA A 337 5.86 -5.17 20.11
N PRO A 338 5.25 -4.13 19.51
CA PRO A 338 4.91 -2.90 20.23
C PRO A 338 3.70 -3.12 21.16
N ASP A 339 3.76 -2.58 22.38
CA ASP A 339 2.67 -2.69 23.37
C ASP A 339 1.36 -2.06 22.87
N ILE A 340 1.41 -0.78 22.48
CA ILE A 340 0.33 -0.03 21.83
C ILE A 340 0.95 0.91 20.79
N TYR A 341 0.30 1.04 19.64
CA TYR A 341 0.64 2.01 18.58
C TYR A 341 -0.60 2.54 17.82
N ILE A 342 -1.81 2.24 18.32
CA ILE A 342 -3.10 2.73 17.83
C ILE A 342 -3.90 3.17 19.06
N HIS A 343 -4.24 4.44 19.10
CA HIS A 343 -4.95 5.09 20.19
C HIS A 343 -6.34 5.54 19.68
N PRO A 344 -7.45 4.85 20.03
CA PRO A 344 -8.78 5.15 19.47
C PRO A 344 -9.31 6.55 19.81
N ASP A 345 -8.81 7.17 20.87
CA ASP A 345 -9.03 8.55 21.27
C ASP A 345 -8.20 9.56 20.46
N GLN A 346 -7.07 9.15 19.87
CA GLN A 346 -6.23 9.99 19.04
C GLN A 346 -6.78 10.15 17.62
N ALA A 347 -7.13 11.38 17.25
CA ALA A 347 -7.67 11.69 15.93
C ALA A 347 -6.73 11.32 14.76
N GLY A 348 -7.29 10.71 13.72
CA GLY A 348 -6.58 10.26 12.50
C GLY A 348 -6.05 11.37 11.58
N GLY A 349 -5.86 12.59 12.08
CA GLY A 349 -5.28 13.72 11.35
C GLY A 349 -3.78 13.88 11.57
N THR A 350 -3.30 15.11 11.58
CA THR A 350 -1.90 15.49 11.87
C THR A 350 -1.90 16.85 12.56
N GLY A 351 -1.03 17.02 13.57
CA GLY A 351 -0.89 18.25 14.33
C GLY A 351 -1.03 18.02 15.83
N ILE A 352 -0.46 18.91 16.65
CA ILE A 352 -0.60 18.87 18.10
C ILE A 352 -2.01 19.35 18.46
N HIS A 353 -2.79 18.54 19.19
CA HIS A 353 -4.14 18.91 19.60
C HIS A 353 -4.10 20.10 20.57
N LEU A 354 -4.83 21.16 20.23
CA LEU A 354 -5.01 22.36 21.05
C LEU A 354 -6.31 22.27 21.89
N GLY A 355 -7.09 21.21 21.70
CA GLY A 355 -8.41 21.04 22.29
C GLY A 355 -9.57 21.32 21.32
N ARG A 356 -10.77 21.36 21.89
CA ARG A 356 -12.05 21.56 21.21
C ARG A 356 -12.53 23.01 21.31
N ILE A 357 -13.20 23.52 20.27
CA ILE A 357 -13.91 24.79 20.30
C ILE A 357 -15.15 24.64 21.18
N ARG A 358 -15.08 25.21 22.40
CA ARG A 358 -16.14 25.15 23.42
C ARG A 358 -17.31 26.06 23.11
N ASP A 359 -17.05 27.23 22.52
CA ASP A 359 -18.06 28.27 22.25
C ASP A 359 -17.59 29.24 21.14
N ALA A 360 -18.51 30.05 20.61
CA ALA A 360 -18.24 31.08 19.61
C ALA A 360 -18.63 32.48 20.14
N ARG A 361 -17.64 33.28 20.56
CA ARG A 361 -17.87 34.64 21.04
C ARG A 361 -17.71 35.67 19.92
N THR A 362 -18.64 36.63 19.83
CA THR A 362 -18.50 37.79 18.95
C THR A 362 -17.91 38.96 19.75
N ILE A 363 -16.79 39.51 19.28
CA ILE A 363 -16.10 40.64 19.92
C ILE A 363 -15.52 41.51 18.81
N ASP A 364 -15.78 42.83 18.84
CA ASP A 364 -15.32 43.78 17.82
C ASP A 364 -15.80 43.42 16.39
N ASP A 365 -17.07 43.02 16.27
CA ASP A 365 -17.74 42.41 15.09
C ASP A 365 -17.03 41.19 14.47
N LYS A 366 -16.00 40.66 15.13
CA LYS A 366 -15.25 39.47 14.73
C LYS A 366 -15.71 38.26 15.54
N ARG A 367 -15.65 37.09 14.91
CA ARG A 367 -16.02 35.81 15.52
C ARG A 367 -14.78 35.10 16.06
N TRP A 368 -14.78 34.75 17.35
CA TRP A 368 -13.66 34.14 18.08
C TRP A 368 -14.05 32.76 18.60
N ALA A 369 -13.19 31.77 18.38
CA ALA A 369 -13.32 30.43 18.93
C ALA A 369 -12.81 30.40 20.38
N LEU A 370 -13.68 30.09 21.34
CA LEU A 370 -13.28 29.87 22.73
C LEU A 370 -12.76 28.45 22.91
N MET A 371 -11.57 28.33 23.48
CA MET A 371 -10.87 27.06 23.73
C MET A 371 -10.23 27.07 25.12
N ASN A 372 -9.82 25.91 25.63
CA ASN A 372 -8.95 25.86 26.81
C ASN A 372 -7.59 26.51 26.47
N THR A 373 -6.95 27.13 27.46
CA THR A 373 -5.66 27.82 27.26
C THR A 373 -4.57 26.84 26.79
N TYR A 374 -3.83 27.22 25.74
CA TYR A 374 -2.63 26.56 25.28
C TYR A 374 -1.52 27.62 25.12
N GLU A 375 -0.34 27.38 25.70
CA GLU A 375 0.77 28.35 25.65
C GLU A 375 1.65 28.18 24.41
N GLY A 376 2.33 29.24 23.98
CA GLY A 376 3.28 29.19 22.86
C GLY A 376 2.68 29.28 21.45
N LEU A 377 1.36 29.50 21.32
CA LEU A 377 0.73 29.86 20.06
C LEU A 377 1.05 31.31 19.66
N ALA A 378 1.22 31.55 18.36
CA ALA A 378 1.47 32.85 17.77
C ALA A 378 0.48 33.20 16.64
N GLU A 379 0.36 34.49 16.32
CA GLU A 379 -0.32 34.91 15.11
C GLU A 379 0.39 34.36 13.87
N ARG A 380 -0.39 34.03 12.84
CA ARG A 380 0.03 33.44 11.55
C ARG A 380 0.47 31.97 11.64
N ASP A 381 0.46 31.37 12.82
CA ASP A 381 0.44 29.91 13.00
C ASP A 381 -0.70 29.31 12.17
N SER A 382 -0.44 28.14 11.58
CA SER A 382 -1.45 27.41 10.80
C SER A 382 -1.97 26.24 11.62
N VAL A 383 -3.29 26.17 11.71
CA VAL A 383 -4.04 25.13 12.42
C VAL A 383 -4.89 24.31 11.46
N ARG A 384 -5.15 23.06 11.82
CA ARG A 384 -6.14 22.19 11.20
C ARG A 384 -7.36 22.11 12.11
N ILE A 385 -8.52 22.48 11.58
CA ILE A 385 -9.83 22.28 12.20
C ILE A 385 -10.35 20.94 11.67
N HIS A 386 -10.56 19.97 12.55
CA HIS A 386 -11.34 18.75 12.26
C HIS A 386 -12.78 18.99 12.68
N ARG A 387 -13.72 18.67 11.80
CA ARG A 387 -15.14 18.77 12.16
C ARG A 387 -15.52 17.73 13.20
N ALA A 388 -16.43 18.10 14.10
CA ALA A 388 -17.02 17.18 15.09
C ALA A 388 -17.67 15.92 14.46
N ASP A 389 -18.08 16.02 13.19
CA ASP A 389 -18.72 14.99 12.37
C ASP A 389 -17.76 14.31 11.35
N ASP A 390 -16.44 14.59 11.43
CA ASP A 390 -15.38 14.25 10.44
C ASP A 390 -15.73 14.62 8.98
N SER A 391 -16.76 15.44 8.73
CA SER A 391 -17.21 15.79 7.37
C SER A 391 -16.16 16.54 6.54
N GLY A 392 -15.18 17.17 7.22
CA GLY A 392 -14.05 17.82 6.57
C GLY A 392 -12.91 18.16 7.54
N ARG A 393 -11.77 18.58 6.97
CA ARG A 393 -10.55 18.96 7.71
C ARG A 393 -9.96 20.25 7.13
N ILE A 394 -10.36 21.39 7.67
CA ILE A 394 -10.09 22.73 7.13
C ILE A 394 -8.76 23.27 7.68
N THR A 395 -7.88 23.77 6.81
CA THR A 395 -6.72 24.55 7.25
C THR A 395 -7.15 26.00 7.47
N ALA A 396 -6.78 26.58 8.60
CA ALA A 396 -6.92 28.01 8.89
C ALA A 396 -5.61 28.55 9.49
N LYS A 397 -5.48 29.87 9.56
CA LYS A 397 -4.45 30.57 10.31
C LYS A 397 -5.03 31.32 11.49
N ILE A 398 -4.24 31.39 12.55
CA ILE A 398 -4.52 32.25 13.70
C ILE A 398 -4.29 33.70 13.25
N GLN A 399 -5.36 34.49 13.23
CA GLN A 399 -5.32 35.92 12.89
C GLN A 399 -5.00 36.79 14.11
N ALA A 400 -5.46 36.38 15.30
CA ALA A 400 -5.26 37.06 16.57
C ALA A 400 -5.53 36.10 17.74
N ILE A 401 -4.91 36.36 18.89
CA ILE A 401 -5.08 35.59 20.14
C ILE A 401 -5.45 36.55 21.28
N LYS A 402 -6.46 36.20 22.09
CA LYS A 402 -6.77 36.87 23.37
C LYS A 402 -6.82 35.80 24.48
N TYR A 403 -5.98 35.90 25.51
CA TYR A 403 -6.02 35.02 26.68
C TYR A 403 -6.92 35.59 27.78
N GLY A 404 -7.61 34.74 28.55
CA GLY A 404 -8.49 35.15 29.64
C GLY A 404 -8.76 34.02 30.65
N VAL A 405 -9.61 34.31 31.64
CA VAL A 405 -9.88 33.39 32.78
C VAL A 405 -10.62 32.12 32.34
N ASP A 406 -11.51 32.22 31.33
CA ASP A 406 -12.28 31.08 30.80
C ASP A 406 -11.46 30.12 29.91
N GLY A 407 -10.28 30.56 29.46
CA GLY A 407 -9.49 29.94 28.40
C GLY A 407 -8.90 30.95 27.42
N MET A 408 -8.55 30.50 26.21
CA MET A 408 -8.08 31.35 25.11
C MET A 408 -9.16 31.56 24.05
N LEU A 409 -9.11 32.72 23.39
CA LEU A 409 -9.93 33.09 22.25
C LEU A 409 -9.04 33.22 21.01
N LEU A 410 -9.31 32.40 19.99
CA LEU A 410 -8.61 32.43 18.70
C LEU A 410 -9.51 33.07 17.62
N GLN A 411 -8.99 34.07 16.92
CA GLN A 411 -9.58 34.49 15.64
C GLN A 411 -8.95 33.64 14.52
N LEU A 412 -9.78 32.93 13.74
CA LEU A 412 -9.34 32.00 12.70
C LEU A 412 -9.87 32.43 11.31
N ASP A 413 -9.07 32.28 10.26
CA ASP A 413 -9.43 32.71 8.88
C ASP A 413 -10.21 31.68 8.03
N GLY A 414 -10.45 30.48 8.58
CA GLY A 414 -11.27 29.43 7.95
C GLY A 414 -12.63 29.22 8.64
N ASP A 415 -13.49 28.40 8.06
CA ASP A 415 -14.78 28.05 8.67
C ASP A 415 -14.63 26.98 9.77
N TRP A 416 -15.26 27.22 10.92
CA TRP A 416 -15.25 26.39 12.12
C TRP A 416 -16.61 26.46 12.84
N ARG A 417 -16.97 25.40 13.56
CA ARG A 417 -18.20 25.26 14.36
C ARG A 417 -17.85 25.07 15.83
N GLN A 418 -18.85 25.20 16.70
CA GLN A 418 -18.74 24.69 18.06
C GLN A 418 -18.56 23.16 18.02
N ASN A 419 -17.78 22.60 18.95
CA ASN A 419 -17.34 21.21 19.02
C ASN A 419 -16.36 20.73 17.93
N ASP A 420 -15.97 21.57 16.96
CA ASP A 420 -14.83 21.23 16.09
C ASP A 420 -13.53 21.19 16.91
N ASP A 421 -12.62 20.28 16.57
CA ASP A 421 -11.33 20.08 17.25
C ASP A 421 -10.18 20.72 16.46
N VAL A 422 -9.26 21.40 17.16
CA VAL A 422 -8.21 22.22 16.52
C VAL A 422 -6.82 21.67 16.82
N TYR A 423 -5.97 21.62 15.81
CA TYR A 423 -4.63 21.04 15.87
C TYR A 423 -3.60 22.00 15.27
N LEU A 424 -2.51 22.30 15.97
CA LEU A 424 -1.39 23.08 15.44
C LEU A 424 -0.60 22.25 14.43
N ILE A 425 -0.47 22.72 13.19
CA ILE A 425 0.24 22.01 12.11
C ILE A 425 1.50 22.72 11.60
N GLN A 426 1.67 24.01 11.90
CA GLN A 426 2.87 24.79 11.60
C GLN A 426 2.87 26.07 12.45
N THR A 427 3.98 26.38 13.13
CA THR A 427 4.16 27.70 13.76
C THR A 427 4.81 28.70 12.81
N ALA A 428 4.48 29.99 12.97
CA ALA A 428 4.98 31.09 12.15
C ALA A 428 6.52 31.20 12.18
N GLY A 429 7.14 30.88 13.32
CA GLY A 429 8.61 30.88 13.49
C GLY A 429 9.35 29.77 12.73
N MET A 430 8.66 28.70 12.28
CA MET A 430 9.29 27.59 11.57
C MET A 430 9.33 27.76 10.04
N ALA A 431 8.84 28.88 9.51
CA ALA A 431 8.78 29.17 8.07
C ALA A 431 10.17 29.46 7.43
N ARG A 432 11.06 28.46 7.41
CA ARG A 432 12.36 28.51 6.71
C ARG A 432 12.13 28.70 5.21
N ARG A 433 12.72 29.75 4.64
CA ARG A 433 12.77 29.95 3.18
C ARG A 433 14.03 29.32 2.60
N TYR A 434 13.87 28.19 1.93
CA TYR A 434 14.96 27.56 1.19
C TYR A 434 15.26 28.32 -0.11
N LYS A 435 16.53 28.33 -0.52
CA LYS A 435 16.94 28.90 -1.81
C LYS A 435 16.62 27.89 -2.90
N SER A 436 15.79 28.25 -3.87
CA SER A 436 15.40 27.29 -4.88
C SER A 436 16.58 26.79 -5.73
N ILE A 437 16.64 25.47 -5.91
CA ILE A 437 17.68 24.80 -6.68
C ILE A 437 17.31 24.69 -8.17
N LEU A 438 16.02 24.76 -8.49
CA LEU A 438 15.54 24.72 -9.88
C LEU A 438 15.94 26.01 -10.63
N PRO A 439 16.32 25.91 -11.92
CA PRO A 439 16.53 27.09 -12.76
C PRO A 439 15.26 27.94 -12.88
N LYS A 440 15.40 29.26 -12.77
CA LYS A 440 14.28 30.23 -12.88
C LYS A 440 13.54 30.18 -14.22
N ASN A 441 14.24 29.78 -15.28
CA ASN A 441 13.68 29.57 -16.61
C ASN A 441 13.71 28.06 -16.90
N LEU A 442 12.58 27.52 -17.32
CA LEU A 442 12.42 26.09 -17.63
C LEU A 442 12.30 25.80 -19.14
N ASP A 443 12.45 26.81 -20.01
CA ASP A 443 12.12 26.72 -21.43
C ASP A 443 13.04 25.78 -22.22
N ARG A 444 14.18 25.38 -21.66
CA ARG A 444 15.08 24.37 -22.24
C ARG A 444 14.69 22.93 -21.93
N PHE A 445 13.86 22.71 -20.91
CA PHE A 445 13.44 21.39 -20.47
C PHE A 445 12.14 21.01 -21.18
N ARG A 446 12.28 20.27 -22.28
CA ARG A 446 11.20 19.98 -23.25
C ARG A 446 11.00 18.50 -23.53
N LYS A 447 11.58 17.61 -22.72
CA LYS A 447 11.32 16.17 -22.88
C LYS A 447 9.89 15.85 -22.41
N PHE A 448 9.22 14.95 -23.12
CA PHE A 448 7.89 14.43 -22.82
C PHE A 448 7.83 12.92 -23.16
N PRO A 449 6.86 12.17 -22.60
CA PRO A 449 6.52 10.83 -23.09
C PRO A 449 6.27 10.79 -24.60
N SER A 450 6.68 9.68 -25.22
CA SER A 450 6.43 9.41 -26.63
C SER A 450 4.96 9.01 -26.88
N THR A 451 4.65 8.67 -28.12
CA THR A 451 3.39 8.02 -28.51
C THR A 451 3.60 6.55 -28.92
N HIS A 452 4.68 5.92 -28.49
CA HIS A 452 4.97 4.52 -28.83
C HIS A 452 3.99 3.57 -28.13
N ALA A 453 3.54 2.52 -28.82
CA ALA A 453 2.80 1.43 -28.19
C ALA A 453 3.76 0.57 -27.37
N ALA A 454 3.25 -0.07 -26.31
CA ALA A 454 4.03 -1.05 -25.57
C ALA A 454 4.29 -2.30 -26.45
N PRO A 455 5.49 -2.89 -26.41
CA PRO A 455 5.73 -4.20 -26.99
C PRO A 455 4.85 -5.26 -26.31
N GLN A 456 4.77 -6.45 -26.90
CA GLN A 456 4.10 -7.59 -26.28
C GLN A 456 5.17 -8.49 -25.63
N PRO A 457 5.05 -8.87 -24.34
CA PRO A 457 5.99 -9.78 -23.71
C PRO A 457 5.91 -11.18 -24.31
N VAL A 458 7.00 -11.93 -24.23
CA VAL A 458 6.96 -13.36 -24.51
C VAL A 458 6.20 -14.06 -23.39
N LEU A 459 5.06 -14.68 -23.74
CA LEU A 459 4.21 -15.42 -22.80
C LEU A 459 4.57 -16.92 -22.81
N PRO A 460 5.05 -17.51 -21.69
CA PRO A 460 5.33 -18.94 -21.63
C PRO A 460 4.09 -19.79 -21.87
N ARG A 461 4.22 -20.87 -22.65
CA ARG A 461 3.11 -21.78 -22.94
C ARG A 461 2.84 -22.71 -21.74
N VAL A 462 1.65 -22.62 -21.18
CA VAL A 462 1.16 -23.56 -20.16
C VAL A 462 0.63 -24.83 -20.83
N ASP A 463 1.12 -26.01 -20.42
CA ASP A 463 0.53 -27.29 -20.82
C ASP A 463 -0.81 -27.49 -20.10
N LEU A 464 -1.90 -27.23 -20.82
CA LEU A 464 -3.26 -27.40 -20.33
C LEU A 464 -3.59 -28.86 -19.97
N LYS A 465 -2.91 -29.87 -20.53
CA LYS A 465 -3.14 -31.28 -20.14
C LYS A 465 -2.50 -31.60 -18.80
N LYS A 466 -1.24 -31.19 -18.55
CA LYS A 466 -0.62 -31.27 -17.22
C LYS A 466 -1.43 -30.45 -16.20
N LEU A 467 -1.93 -29.27 -16.59
CA LEU A 467 -2.76 -28.43 -15.73
C LEU A 467 -4.13 -29.04 -15.41
N ASP A 468 -4.82 -29.66 -16.38
CA ASP A 468 -6.11 -30.33 -16.16
C ASP A 468 -5.97 -31.57 -15.26
N ALA A 469 -4.82 -32.26 -15.32
CA ALA A 469 -4.49 -33.36 -14.41
C ALA A 469 -4.20 -32.88 -12.97
N ALA A 470 -3.41 -31.80 -12.81
CA ALA A 470 -3.10 -31.24 -11.50
C ALA A 470 -4.33 -30.54 -10.86
N LEU A 471 -5.06 -29.76 -11.64
CA LEU A 471 -6.18 -28.91 -11.24
C LEU A 471 -7.42 -29.21 -12.10
N PRO A 472 -8.21 -30.27 -11.78
CA PRO A 472 -9.42 -30.61 -12.53
C PRO A 472 -10.44 -29.46 -12.64
N LEU A 473 -11.13 -29.37 -13.78
CA LEU A 473 -12.09 -28.30 -14.05
C LEU A 473 -13.28 -28.33 -13.07
N GLY A 474 -13.71 -27.17 -12.57
CA GLY A 474 -14.81 -27.03 -11.61
C GLY A 474 -14.53 -26.09 -10.44
N THR A 475 -15.27 -26.30 -9.35
CA THR A 475 -15.24 -25.44 -8.15
C THR A 475 -14.23 -25.94 -7.12
N TYR A 476 -13.55 -24.99 -6.49
CA TYR A 476 -12.61 -25.11 -5.39
C TYR A 476 -13.17 -24.33 -4.19
N VAL A 477 -12.83 -24.75 -2.97
CA VAL A 477 -13.24 -24.05 -1.73
C VAL A 477 -12.02 -23.81 -0.88
N LEU A 478 -11.80 -22.56 -0.45
CA LEU A 478 -10.79 -22.19 0.54
C LEU A 478 -11.42 -22.16 1.93
N ALA A 479 -10.93 -23.02 2.83
CA ALA A 479 -11.29 -23.05 4.24
C ALA A 479 -10.36 -22.14 5.07
N GLY A 480 -10.93 -21.51 6.11
CA GLY A 480 -10.20 -20.61 7.01
C GLY A 480 -9.49 -21.33 8.15
N LYS A 481 -10.07 -22.43 8.64
CA LYS A 481 -9.56 -23.28 9.71
C LYS A 481 -9.67 -24.75 9.29
N VAL A 482 -8.83 -25.64 9.84
CA VAL A 482 -8.87 -27.09 9.53
C VAL A 482 -10.26 -27.69 9.78
N ALA A 483 -10.95 -27.27 10.84
CA ALA A 483 -12.31 -27.71 11.18
C ALA A 483 -13.33 -27.46 10.04
N ASP A 484 -13.18 -26.36 9.30
CA ASP A 484 -14.11 -25.96 8.24
C ASP A 484 -13.99 -26.86 6.99
N LEU A 485 -12.91 -27.66 6.87
CA LEU A 485 -12.74 -28.62 5.77
C LEU A 485 -13.86 -29.68 5.75
N HIS A 486 -14.43 -30.06 6.91
CA HIS A 486 -15.60 -30.93 6.95
C HIS A 486 -16.84 -30.23 6.37
N ALA A 487 -17.03 -28.94 6.66
CA ALA A 487 -18.13 -28.15 6.11
C ALA A 487 -17.96 -27.90 4.60
N ALA A 488 -16.72 -27.74 4.12
CA ALA A 488 -16.37 -27.57 2.71
C ALA A 488 -16.82 -28.75 1.81
N LEU A 489 -16.99 -29.96 2.36
CA LEU A 489 -17.55 -31.11 1.63
C LEU A 489 -18.95 -30.84 1.05
N THR A 490 -19.74 -29.96 1.68
CA THR A 490 -21.08 -29.53 1.23
C THR A 490 -21.08 -29.01 -0.22
N PHE A 491 -19.99 -28.34 -0.62
CA PHE A 491 -19.83 -27.73 -1.94
C PHE A 491 -19.30 -28.71 -3.01
N ARG A 492 -19.00 -29.96 -2.62
CA ARG A 492 -18.41 -31.01 -3.48
C ARG A 492 -17.18 -30.53 -4.29
N PRO A 493 -16.20 -29.81 -3.69
CA PRO A 493 -15.10 -29.19 -4.43
C PRO A 493 -14.19 -30.24 -5.09
N LYS A 494 -13.52 -29.86 -6.19
CA LYS A 494 -12.55 -30.73 -6.88
C LYS A 494 -11.33 -31.00 -5.99
N ARG A 495 -10.65 -29.94 -5.58
CA ARG A 495 -9.71 -29.92 -4.44
C ARG A 495 -10.21 -28.92 -3.39
N ALA A 496 -9.96 -29.21 -2.12
CA ALA A 496 -10.11 -28.21 -1.06
C ALA A 496 -8.80 -27.43 -0.91
N MET A 497 -8.90 -26.17 -0.51
CA MET A 497 -7.78 -25.28 -0.22
C MET A 497 -7.85 -24.92 1.27
N ILE A 498 -6.70 -24.76 1.92
CA ILE A 498 -6.61 -24.40 3.34
C ILE A 498 -5.66 -23.21 3.49
N LEU A 499 -6.05 -22.19 4.25
CA LEU A 499 -5.16 -21.10 4.62
C LEU A 499 -4.00 -21.67 5.45
N PHE A 500 -2.80 -21.67 4.87
CA PHE A 500 -1.65 -22.36 5.45
C PHE A 500 -0.84 -21.43 6.36
N ASP A 501 -1.47 -21.03 7.46
CA ASP A 501 -0.82 -20.41 8.61
C ASP A 501 -0.28 -21.47 9.60
N LYS A 502 0.50 -21.03 10.59
CA LYS A 502 1.12 -21.90 11.60
C LYS A 502 0.10 -22.71 12.42
N LEU A 503 -1.04 -22.11 12.76
CA LEU A 503 -2.07 -22.77 13.56
C LEU A 503 -2.74 -23.88 12.76
N ASN A 504 -3.09 -23.62 11.50
CA ASN A 504 -3.63 -24.65 10.62
C ASN A 504 -2.60 -25.74 10.31
N ALA A 505 -1.31 -25.43 10.16
CA ALA A 505 -0.26 -26.43 10.02
C ALA A 505 -0.13 -27.32 11.27
N GLU A 506 -0.06 -26.74 12.47
CA GLU A 506 -0.02 -27.47 13.76
C GLU A 506 -1.23 -28.40 13.93
N VAL A 507 -2.43 -27.92 13.61
CA VAL A 507 -3.66 -28.73 13.66
C VAL A 507 -3.64 -29.83 12.59
N MET A 508 -3.22 -29.53 11.35
CA MET A 508 -3.07 -30.54 10.29
C MET A 508 -2.04 -31.63 10.64
N ARG A 509 -0.95 -31.29 11.33
CA ARG A 509 0.04 -32.25 11.85
C ARG A 509 -0.56 -33.14 12.94
N ARG A 510 -1.29 -32.56 13.90
CA ARG A 510 -1.97 -33.30 14.98
C ARG A 510 -3.05 -34.25 14.46
N GLU A 511 -3.82 -33.80 13.46
CA GLU A 511 -5.00 -34.50 12.94
C GLU A 511 -4.73 -35.15 11.57
N GLU A 512 -3.47 -35.41 11.22
CA GLU A 512 -3.03 -35.84 9.89
C GLU A 512 -3.81 -37.08 9.40
N ALA A 513 -4.03 -38.05 10.29
CA ALA A 513 -4.75 -39.29 10.00
C ALA A 513 -6.27 -39.08 9.79
N THR A 514 -6.84 -37.99 10.32
CA THR A 514 -8.29 -37.71 10.34
C THR A 514 -8.74 -36.59 9.39
N LEU A 515 -7.80 -35.93 8.69
CA LEU A 515 -8.12 -34.88 7.71
C LEU A 515 -9.14 -35.38 6.66
N PRO A 516 -10.25 -34.63 6.39
CA PRO A 516 -11.35 -35.09 5.54
C PRO A 516 -11.03 -35.15 4.04
N PHE A 517 -9.83 -34.75 3.62
CA PHE A 517 -9.35 -34.84 2.25
C PHE A 517 -8.02 -35.61 2.18
N LYS A 518 -7.88 -36.40 1.12
CA LYS A 518 -6.59 -36.93 0.67
C LYS A 518 -5.63 -35.79 0.33
N ARG A 519 -4.32 -36.01 0.45
CA ARG A 519 -3.29 -34.95 0.33
C ARG A 519 -3.18 -34.47 -1.11
N GLU A 520 -3.35 -35.38 -2.06
CA GLU A 520 -3.51 -35.12 -3.49
C GLU A 520 -4.80 -34.34 -3.84
N ARG A 521 -5.69 -34.09 -2.86
CA ARG A 521 -6.90 -33.26 -2.99
C ARG A 521 -6.89 -32.01 -2.11
N LEU A 522 -5.79 -31.75 -1.40
CA LEU A 522 -5.54 -30.48 -0.73
C LEU A 522 -4.75 -29.53 -1.66
N ILE A 523 -4.84 -28.24 -1.33
CA ILE A 523 -4.04 -27.14 -1.85
C ILE A 523 -3.65 -26.26 -0.66
N LEU A 524 -2.35 -25.99 -0.46
CA LEU A 524 -1.92 -25.06 0.58
C LEU A 524 -2.00 -23.63 0.03
N TRP A 525 -2.73 -22.77 0.73
CA TRP A 525 -2.83 -21.36 0.40
C TRP A 525 -1.87 -20.59 1.31
N LEU A 526 -0.66 -20.30 0.81
CA LEU A 526 0.38 -19.69 1.64
C LEU A 526 0.05 -18.25 2.00
N ASP A 527 0.41 -17.83 3.21
CA ASP A 527 0.13 -16.50 3.74
C ASP A 527 0.78 -15.38 2.88
N PRO A 528 0.06 -14.30 2.49
CA PRO A 528 0.66 -13.20 1.73
C PRO A 528 1.80 -12.46 2.45
N TYR A 529 1.88 -12.51 3.78
CA TYR A 529 2.90 -11.87 4.60
C TYR A 529 3.88 -12.91 5.17
N CYS A 530 5.05 -13.04 4.54
CA CYS A 530 6.05 -14.06 4.83
C CYS A 530 7.34 -13.42 5.38
N THR A 531 7.53 -13.45 6.70
CA THR A 531 8.67 -12.83 7.38
C THR A 531 9.91 -13.71 7.42
N GLU A 532 11.05 -13.11 7.76
CA GLU A 532 12.30 -13.84 8.03
C GLU A 532 12.16 -14.85 9.17
N THR A 533 11.34 -14.56 10.19
CA THR A 533 11.08 -15.50 11.29
C THR A 533 10.17 -16.67 10.89
N ASP A 534 9.42 -16.54 9.79
CA ASP A 534 8.54 -17.61 9.28
C ASP A 534 9.26 -18.60 8.35
N LEU A 535 10.37 -18.20 7.69
CA LEU A 535 10.99 -18.99 6.61
C LEU A 535 11.35 -20.43 7.00
N ALA A 536 12.00 -20.60 8.16
CA ALA A 536 12.49 -21.90 8.61
C ALA A 536 11.34 -22.87 8.93
N TRP A 537 10.29 -22.38 9.58
CA TRP A 537 9.06 -23.15 9.81
C TRP A 537 8.38 -23.50 8.48
N LEU A 538 8.20 -22.51 7.60
CA LEU A 538 7.47 -22.67 6.34
C LEU A 538 8.17 -23.67 5.41
N GLN A 539 9.50 -23.67 5.35
CA GLN A 539 10.25 -24.65 4.56
C GLN A 539 10.01 -26.08 5.08
N LEU A 540 10.15 -26.32 6.39
CA LEU A 540 10.00 -27.65 6.99
C LEU A 540 8.57 -28.20 6.85
N GLU A 541 7.55 -27.34 6.96
CA GLU A 541 6.18 -27.73 6.67
C GLU A 541 5.96 -28.02 5.18
N LEU A 542 6.43 -27.14 4.28
CA LEU A 542 6.29 -27.34 2.83
C LEU A 542 6.92 -28.67 2.38
N GLU A 543 8.12 -28.98 2.87
CA GLU A 543 8.81 -30.23 2.57
C GLU A 543 8.01 -31.44 3.04
N HIS A 544 7.54 -31.43 4.29
CA HIS A 544 6.70 -32.50 4.82
C HIS A 544 5.39 -32.72 4.04
N TRP A 545 4.64 -31.65 3.75
CA TRP A 545 3.35 -31.80 3.08
C TRP A 545 3.50 -32.23 1.62
N ILE A 546 4.57 -31.82 0.94
CA ILE A 546 4.92 -32.30 -0.40
C ILE A 546 5.26 -33.80 -0.37
N GLU A 547 6.10 -34.26 0.57
CA GLU A 547 6.40 -35.68 0.79
C GLU A 547 5.15 -36.52 1.07
N LYS A 548 4.16 -35.93 1.76
CA LYS A 548 2.86 -36.54 2.04
C LYS A 548 1.88 -36.53 0.85
N GLY A 549 2.27 -35.99 -0.31
CA GLY A 549 1.48 -36.02 -1.56
C GLY A 549 0.74 -34.73 -1.91
N VAL A 550 0.99 -33.62 -1.20
CA VAL A 550 0.48 -32.31 -1.62
C VAL A 550 1.21 -31.83 -2.87
N SER A 551 0.46 -31.67 -3.96
CA SER A 551 0.98 -31.47 -5.32
C SER A 551 0.68 -30.08 -5.91
N VAL A 552 -0.03 -29.21 -5.17
CA VAL A 552 -0.51 -27.90 -5.65
C VAL A 552 -0.47 -26.89 -4.51
N ILE A 553 0.09 -25.70 -4.76
CA ILE A 553 0.32 -24.66 -3.75
C ILE A 553 0.02 -23.27 -4.35
N VAL A 554 -0.68 -22.40 -3.61
CA VAL A 554 -0.89 -20.99 -3.98
C VAL A 554 0.18 -20.12 -3.35
N ALA A 555 0.99 -19.47 -4.18
CA ALA A 555 2.00 -18.52 -3.77
C ALA A 555 1.40 -17.10 -3.71
N ASN A 556 1.42 -16.45 -2.53
CA ASN A 556 0.93 -15.08 -2.34
C ASN A 556 2.03 -14.02 -2.06
N ASN A 557 3.31 -14.40 -2.03
CA ASN A 557 4.45 -13.51 -1.78
C ASN A 557 5.63 -13.89 -2.70
N GLN A 558 6.51 -12.92 -3.04
CA GLN A 558 7.73 -13.16 -3.83
C GLN A 558 8.64 -14.22 -3.18
N ALA A 559 8.71 -14.27 -1.84
CA ALA A 559 9.50 -15.25 -1.09
C ALA A 559 9.15 -16.70 -1.43
N HIS A 560 7.88 -17.00 -1.75
CA HIS A 560 7.45 -18.37 -2.06
C HIS A 560 8.06 -18.91 -3.36
N PHE A 561 8.36 -18.05 -4.35
CA PHE A 561 9.06 -18.45 -5.58
C PHE A 561 10.57 -18.71 -5.37
N SER A 562 11.12 -18.33 -4.21
CA SER A 562 12.40 -18.85 -3.73
C SER A 562 12.24 -20.24 -3.08
N LEU A 563 11.25 -20.42 -2.21
CA LEU A 563 11.05 -21.66 -1.43
C LEU A 563 10.56 -22.85 -2.27
N LEU A 564 9.70 -22.62 -3.26
CA LEU A 564 9.12 -23.66 -4.12
C LEU A 564 10.02 -24.01 -5.33
N ARG A 565 11.15 -23.31 -5.51
CA ARG A 565 12.04 -23.45 -6.66
C ARG A 565 12.64 -24.86 -6.71
N GLY A 566 12.32 -25.60 -7.77
CA GLY A 566 12.82 -26.97 -7.98
C GLY A 566 12.07 -28.07 -7.22
N LYS A 567 10.98 -27.74 -6.51
CA LYS A 567 10.02 -28.74 -5.98
C LYS A 567 9.04 -29.12 -7.11
N ASP A 568 8.71 -30.41 -7.30
CA ASP A 568 7.72 -30.83 -8.32
C ASP A 568 6.28 -30.61 -7.82
N VAL A 569 5.85 -29.34 -7.85
CA VAL A 569 4.52 -28.89 -7.46
C VAL A 569 3.94 -27.95 -8.50
N CYS A 570 2.62 -28.00 -8.70
CA CYS A 570 1.88 -27.04 -9.50
C CYS A 570 1.70 -25.74 -8.69
N ILE A 571 2.53 -24.73 -8.99
CA ILE A 571 2.45 -23.41 -8.37
C ILE A 571 1.29 -22.61 -9.01
N ILE A 572 0.44 -22.02 -8.16
CA ILE A 572 -0.59 -21.06 -8.56
C ILE A 572 -0.15 -19.68 -8.08
N ALA A 573 -0.14 -18.68 -8.98
CA ALA A 573 0.07 -17.29 -8.57
C ALA A 573 -1.23 -16.77 -7.92
N GLY A 574 -1.18 -16.41 -6.64
CA GLY A 574 -2.35 -15.99 -5.86
C GLY A 574 -2.74 -14.51 -6.04
N PRO A 575 -3.92 -14.08 -5.52
CA PRO A 575 -4.50 -12.77 -5.82
C PRO A 575 -3.67 -11.58 -5.29
N TRP A 576 -2.87 -11.81 -4.25
CA TRP A 576 -1.98 -10.81 -3.63
C TRP A 576 -0.73 -10.50 -4.46
N LEU A 577 -0.55 -11.18 -5.60
CA LEU A 577 0.54 -10.95 -6.56
C LEU A 577 0.18 -9.94 -7.66
N TYR A 578 -1.05 -9.42 -7.66
CA TYR A 578 -1.53 -8.28 -8.45
C TYR A 578 -1.38 -8.38 -9.99
N THR A 579 -1.79 -9.52 -10.57
CA THR A 579 -1.78 -9.79 -12.01
C THR A 579 -2.89 -9.08 -12.79
N PHE A 580 -2.74 -7.76 -13.00
CA PHE A 580 -3.66 -6.93 -13.81
C PHE A 580 -3.21 -6.71 -15.27
N ASN A 581 -2.03 -7.19 -15.64
CA ASN A 581 -1.42 -6.95 -16.95
C ASN A 581 -0.64 -8.18 -17.44
N GLN A 582 -0.46 -8.30 -18.75
CA GLN A 582 0.20 -9.45 -19.39
C GLN A 582 1.69 -9.55 -19.05
N TRP A 583 2.33 -8.44 -18.67
CA TRP A 583 3.72 -8.42 -18.21
C TRP A 583 3.89 -9.10 -16.85
N ALA A 584 2.99 -8.84 -15.91
CA ALA A 584 2.96 -9.52 -14.63
C ALA A 584 2.59 -11.02 -14.79
N LEU A 585 1.69 -11.35 -15.72
CA LEU A 585 1.39 -12.74 -16.07
C LEU A 585 2.64 -13.45 -16.63
N ALA A 586 3.33 -12.87 -17.61
CA ALA A 586 4.56 -13.41 -18.17
C ALA A 586 5.63 -13.65 -17.09
N TYR A 587 5.86 -12.68 -16.20
CA TYR A 587 6.81 -12.80 -15.08
C TYR A 587 6.52 -14.01 -14.17
N TYR A 588 5.27 -14.20 -13.72
CA TYR A 588 4.96 -15.32 -12.81
C TYR A 588 4.97 -16.68 -13.52
N LEU A 589 4.60 -16.74 -14.81
CA LEU A 589 4.77 -17.95 -15.62
C LEU A 589 6.26 -18.31 -15.76
N GLU A 590 7.15 -17.33 -15.92
CA GLU A 590 8.61 -17.53 -15.93
C GLU A 590 9.16 -17.96 -14.55
N GLN A 591 8.51 -17.57 -13.44
CA GLN A 591 8.82 -18.11 -12.10
C GLN A 591 8.19 -19.49 -11.85
N GLY A 592 7.56 -20.12 -12.85
CA GLY A 592 7.01 -21.48 -12.78
C GLY A 592 5.56 -21.59 -12.33
N ALA A 593 4.80 -20.49 -12.26
CA ALA A 593 3.36 -20.57 -12.06
C ALA A 593 2.68 -21.26 -13.27
N GLN A 594 1.66 -22.08 -12.99
CA GLN A 594 0.90 -22.80 -14.01
C GLN A 594 -0.59 -22.40 -14.07
N ALA A 595 -1.10 -21.76 -13.00
CA ALA A 595 -2.42 -21.15 -12.93
C ALA A 595 -2.33 -19.81 -12.18
N ILE A 596 -3.35 -18.97 -12.37
CA ILE A 596 -3.42 -17.61 -11.83
C ILE A 596 -4.76 -17.43 -11.10
N VAL A 597 -4.75 -16.98 -9.85
CA VAL A 597 -5.92 -16.40 -9.19
C VAL A 597 -5.92 -14.90 -9.48
N PRO A 598 -6.87 -14.35 -10.25
CA PRO A 598 -6.96 -12.91 -10.47
C PRO A 598 -7.16 -12.15 -9.13
N PRO A 599 -6.63 -10.93 -8.98
CA PRO A 599 -6.81 -10.13 -7.77
C PRO A 599 -8.29 -9.85 -7.47
N TYR A 600 -8.68 -9.81 -6.20
CA TYR A 600 -10.08 -9.50 -5.79
C TYR A 600 -10.59 -8.16 -6.34
N GLU A 601 -9.68 -7.21 -6.62
CA GLU A 601 -9.95 -5.89 -7.18
C GLU A 601 -10.16 -5.87 -8.72
N ILE A 602 -10.05 -7.00 -9.44
CA ILE A 602 -10.03 -7.00 -10.91
C ILE A 602 -11.41 -6.67 -11.51
N SER A 603 -11.41 -5.86 -12.58
CA SER A 603 -12.62 -5.56 -13.35
C SER A 603 -12.89 -6.66 -14.38
N ARG A 604 -14.16 -6.89 -14.73
CA ARG A 604 -14.56 -7.80 -15.81
C ARG A 604 -13.86 -7.48 -17.13
N GLN A 605 -13.79 -6.20 -17.46
CA GLN A 605 -13.20 -5.70 -18.69
C GLN A 605 -11.70 -6.02 -18.78
N ASP A 606 -11.01 -6.00 -17.65
CA ASP A 606 -9.57 -6.28 -17.59
C ASP A 606 -9.29 -7.79 -17.60
N LEU A 607 -10.00 -8.57 -16.76
CA LEU A 607 -9.88 -10.04 -16.77
C LEU A 607 -10.21 -10.66 -18.14
N TYR A 608 -11.18 -10.11 -18.87
CA TYR A 608 -11.50 -10.61 -20.21
C TYR A 608 -10.39 -10.29 -21.21
N ARG A 609 -9.75 -9.11 -21.13
CA ARG A 609 -8.59 -8.78 -21.98
C ARG A 609 -7.39 -9.66 -21.67
N LEU A 610 -7.12 -9.98 -20.41
CA LEU A 610 -6.05 -10.93 -20.04
C LEU A 610 -6.30 -12.35 -20.61
N ALA A 611 -7.57 -12.73 -20.81
CA ALA A 611 -7.96 -13.97 -21.46
C ALA A 611 -7.98 -13.91 -23.01
N GLU A 612 -7.69 -12.76 -23.62
CA GLU A 612 -7.40 -12.64 -25.06
C GLU A 612 -5.94 -13.08 -25.35
N TYR A 613 -5.02 -12.87 -24.39
CA TYR A 613 -3.60 -13.22 -24.50
C TYR A 613 -3.24 -14.63 -23.99
N LEU A 614 -3.93 -15.11 -22.94
CA LEU A 614 -3.68 -16.43 -22.33
C LEU A 614 -4.96 -17.27 -22.24
N PRO A 615 -4.88 -18.61 -22.33
CA PRO A 615 -6.06 -19.47 -22.30
C PRO A 615 -6.87 -19.29 -21.01
N ALA A 616 -8.16 -18.92 -21.14
CA ALA A 616 -9.07 -18.64 -20.02
C ALA A 616 -9.13 -19.75 -18.94
N GLN A 617 -8.73 -20.97 -19.30
CA GLN A 617 -8.64 -22.12 -18.40
C GLN A 617 -7.58 -21.96 -17.30
N ILE A 618 -6.50 -21.19 -17.51
CA ILE A 618 -5.44 -21.02 -16.49
C ILE A 618 -5.88 -20.15 -15.31
N PHE A 619 -6.91 -19.33 -15.51
CA PHE A 619 -7.40 -18.39 -14.52
C PHE A 619 -8.43 -19.05 -13.58
N MET A 620 -8.32 -18.73 -12.30
CA MET A 620 -9.16 -19.25 -11.22
C MET A 620 -9.87 -18.10 -10.49
N PRO A 621 -10.82 -17.38 -11.14
CA PRO A 621 -11.53 -16.28 -10.51
C PRO A 621 -12.27 -16.70 -9.23
N VAL A 622 -12.15 -15.85 -8.20
CA VAL A 622 -12.92 -15.96 -6.95
C VAL A 622 -14.36 -15.49 -7.22
N LEU A 623 -15.33 -16.31 -6.80
CA LEU A 623 -16.77 -16.08 -7.02
C LEU A 623 -17.52 -15.60 -5.78
N PHE A 624 -16.94 -15.78 -4.59
CA PHE A 624 -17.50 -15.38 -3.31
C PHE A 624 -16.34 -15.16 -2.35
N ALA A 625 -16.37 -14.09 -1.56
CA ALA A 625 -15.38 -13.85 -0.50
C ALA A 625 -15.92 -12.89 0.58
N TYR A 626 -15.41 -13.06 1.80
CA TYR A 626 -15.29 -12.00 2.80
C TYR A 626 -13.82 -11.52 2.79
N PRO A 627 -13.45 -10.58 1.90
CA PRO A 627 -12.04 -10.29 1.61
C PRO A 627 -11.36 -9.52 2.75
N ASP A 628 -10.10 -9.85 3.03
CA ASP A 628 -9.24 -9.05 3.90
C ASP A 628 -9.12 -7.62 3.33
N LEU A 629 -9.72 -6.64 3.98
CA LEU A 629 -9.63 -5.22 3.58
C LEU A 629 -8.26 -4.65 3.92
N PHE A 630 -7.69 -5.12 5.03
CA PHE A 630 -6.30 -4.93 5.45
C PHE A 630 -5.93 -5.90 6.57
N ARG A 631 -4.63 -6.12 6.76
CA ARG A 631 -4.02 -7.03 7.75
C ARG A 631 -3.13 -6.28 8.71
N ILE A 632 -3.16 -6.61 10.00
CA ILE A 632 -2.45 -5.91 11.08
C ILE A 632 -1.56 -6.93 11.83
N ARG A 633 -0.26 -6.68 12.04
CA ARG A 633 0.68 -7.60 12.76
C ARG A 633 0.45 -7.62 14.29
N ALA A 634 -0.79 -7.48 14.76
CA ALA A 634 -1.19 -7.50 16.17
C ALA A 634 -2.63 -8.03 16.31
N ASP A 635 -2.96 -8.71 17.41
CA ASP A 635 -4.32 -9.21 17.69
C ASP A 635 -5.17 -8.13 18.40
N LEU A 636 -5.62 -7.14 17.64
CA LEU A 636 -6.39 -6.00 18.17
C LEU A 636 -7.76 -6.42 18.74
N SER A 637 -8.28 -7.60 18.38
CA SER A 637 -9.57 -8.09 18.89
C SER A 637 -9.55 -8.23 20.42
N ARG A 638 -8.42 -8.69 20.98
CA ARG A 638 -8.20 -8.78 22.44
C ARG A 638 -7.90 -7.42 23.06
N THR A 639 -7.23 -6.53 22.33
CA THR A 639 -6.89 -5.17 22.80
C THR A 639 -8.13 -4.31 22.97
N TYR A 640 -9.14 -4.46 22.11
CA TYR A 640 -10.35 -3.63 22.14
C TYR A 640 -11.55 -4.29 22.84
N GLY A 641 -11.61 -5.62 22.94
CA GLY A 641 -12.74 -6.33 23.56
C GLY A 641 -14.07 -6.20 22.80
N GLN A 642 -14.00 -5.81 21.52
CA GLN A 642 -15.11 -5.65 20.57
C GLN A 642 -14.59 -5.96 19.16
N THR A 643 -15.45 -6.48 18.28
CA THR A 643 -15.03 -6.90 16.92
C THR A 643 -15.77 -6.19 15.79
N HIS A 644 -16.97 -5.63 16.03
CA HIS A 644 -17.78 -4.98 15.00
C HIS A 644 -17.62 -3.46 15.03
N PHE A 645 -17.50 -2.86 13.83
CA PHE A 645 -17.30 -1.44 13.63
C PHE A 645 -18.10 -0.93 12.44
N ALA A 646 -18.84 0.16 12.60
CA ALA A 646 -19.55 0.85 11.52
C ALA A 646 -18.86 2.18 11.17
N ASP A 647 -18.82 2.53 9.89
CA ASP A 647 -18.44 3.89 9.46
C ASP A 647 -19.65 4.78 9.18
N ARG A 648 -19.41 6.10 9.20
CA ARG A 648 -20.42 7.15 8.98
C ARG A 648 -21.18 7.03 7.64
N ASP A 649 -20.61 6.32 6.65
CA ASP A 649 -21.20 6.15 5.33
C ASP A 649 -22.15 4.91 5.32
N GLY A 650 -22.33 4.23 6.47
CA GLY A 650 -23.25 3.11 6.67
C GLY A 650 -22.65 1.72 6.39
N ASN A 651 -21.33 1.60 6.35
CA ASN A 651 -20.63 0.34 6.07
C ASN A 651 -20.18 -0.32 7.38
N ASN A 652 -20.45 -1.61 7.54
CA ASN A 652 -20.04 -2.38 8.71
C ASN A 652 -18.85 -3.32 8.40
N PHE A 653 -18.00 -3.52 9.41
CA PHE A 653 -16.77 -4.30 9.34
C PHE A 653 -16.58 -5.15 10.59
N GLU A 654 -15.96 -6.33 10.42
CA GLU A 654 -15.57 -7.23 11.50
C GLU A 654 -14.04 -7.30 11.60
N LEU A 655 -13.51 -7.27 12.82
CA LEU A 655 -12.09 -7.42 13.17
C LEU A 655 -11.82 -8.88 13.61
N VAL A 656 -11.35 -9.70 12.68
CA VAL A 656 -11.08 -11.13 12.92
C VAL A 656 -9.67 -11.31 13.50
N GLY A 657 -9.61 -11.79 14.74
CA GLY A 657 -8.37 -12.24 15.38
C GLY A 657 -7.83 -13.53 14.75
N ARG A 658 -6.54 -13.53 14.41
CA ARG A 658 -5.74 -14.70 14.03
C ARG A 658 -4.58 -14.81 15.03
N ARG A 659 -3.80 -15.90 15.00
CA ARG A 659 -2.83 -16.18 16.07
C ARG A 659 -1.68 -15.15 16.15
N ASP A 660 -1.18 -14.74 14.99
CA ASP A 660 0.02 -13.88 14.86
C ASP A 660 -0.34 -12.49 14.25
N TYR A 661 -1.65 -12.21 14.02
CA TYR A 661 -2.15 -11.01 13.32
C TYR A 661 -3.68 -10.83 13.49
N SER A 662 -4.24 -9.69 13.08
CA SER A 662 -5.68 -9.51 12.82
C SER A 662 -5.93 -9.14 11.35
N VAL A 663 -7.14 -9.36 10.86
CA VAL A 663 -7.65 -8.80 9.59
C VAL A 663 -8.97 -8.07 9.82
N VAL A 664 -9.27 -7.07 9.00
CA VAL A 664 -10.58 -6.44 8.96
C VAL A 664 -11.29 -6.83 7.67
N ILE A 665 -12.53 -7.32 7.79
CA ILE A 665 -13.38 -7.78 6.69
C ILE A 665 -14.68 -6.96 6.63
N PRO A 666 -15.40 -6.91 5.49
CA PRO A 666 -16.71 -6.27 5.43
C PRO A 666 -17.82 -7.26 5.85
N GLU A 667 -18.84 -6.81 6.59
CA GLU A 667 -20.03 -7.66 6.87
C GLU A 667 -20.79 -8.02 5.59
N GLN A 668 -20.73 -7.16 4.57
CA GLN A 668 -21.28 -7.43 3.25
C GLN A 668 -20.24 -8.17 2.40
N PRO A 669 -20.44 -9.46 2.04
CA PRO A 669 -19.47 -10.20 1.21
C PRO A 669 -19.52 -9.79 -0.26
N PHE A 670 -18.45 -10.08 -0.98
CA PHE A 670 -18.35 -9.99 -2.43
C PHE A 670 -18.93 -11.24 -3.09
N SER A 671 -19.65 -11.12 -4.21
CA SER A 671 -20.11 -12.29 -4.98
C SER A 671 -20.31 -12.07 -6.48
N LEU A 672 -19.96 -13.10 -7.27
CA LEU A 672 -20.12 -13.25 -8.73
C LEU A 672 -20.74 -14.61 -9.13
N VAL A 673 -21.29 -15.38 -8.19
CA VAL A 673 -21.77 -16.78 -8.44
C VAL A 673 -22.83 -16.90 -9.54
N ASP A 674 -23.65 -15.86 -9.75
CA ASP A 674 -24.65 -15.74 -10.81
C ASP A 674 -24.07 -15.41 -12.19
N LEU A 675 -22.82 -14.94 -12.25
CA LEU A 675 -22.13 -14.58 -13.49
C LEU A 675 -21.30 -15.73 -14.06
N VAL A 676 -21.20 -16.86 -13.35
CA VAL A 676 -20.55 -18.10 -13.82
C VAL A 676 -21.03 -18.58 -15.19
N PRO A 677 -22.32 -18.49 -15.59
CA PRO A 677 -22.77 -18.84 -16.93
C PRO A 677 -22.20 -17.92 -18.02
N ASN A 678 -21.77 -16.70 -17.68
CA ASN A 678 -21.10 -15.79 -18.60
C ASN A 678 -19.58 -16.00 -18.59
N LEU A 679 -18.98 -16.27 -17.43
CA LEU A 679 -17.57 -16.67 -17.32
C LEU A 679 -17.29 -17.95 -18.13
N LYS A 680 -18.17 -18.96 -18.04
CA LYS A 680 -18.07 -20.20 -18.83
C LYS A 680 -18.18 -19.97 -20.34
N LYS A 681 -18.94 -18.95 -20.81
CA LYS A 681 -18.99 -18.57 -22.24
C LYS A 681 -17.68 -17.91 -22.71
N GLN A 682 -16.91 -17.32 -21.79
CA GLN A 682 -15.57 -16.77 -22.04
C GLN A 682 -14.46 -17.81 -21.76
N GLY A 683 -14.79 -19.10 -21.65
CA GLY A 683 -13.82 -20.19 -21.49
C GLY A 683 -13.31 -20.45 -20.06
N PHE A 684 -13.64 -19.60 -19.08
CA PHE A 684 -13.25 -19.82 -17.68
C PHE A 684 -13.93 -21.08 -17.13
N SER A 685 -13.13 -21.97 -16.55
CA SER A 685 -13.54 -23.34 -16.20
C SER A 685 -13.12 -23.80 -14.79
N ARG A 686 -12.32 -22.98 -14.09
CA ARG A 686 -11.90 -23.17 -12.69
C ARG A 686 -12.42 -21.99 -11.86
N PHE A 687 -12.96 -22.25 -10.68
CA PHE A 687 -13.62 -21.24 -9.86
C PHE A 687 -13.36 -21.44 -8.38
N ILE A 688 -13.14 -20.37 -7.62
CA ILE A 688 -12.87 -20.43 -6.17
C ILE A 688 -14.05 -19.84 -5.40
N LEU A 689 -14.52 -20.56 -4.37
CA LEU A 689 -15.34 -20.00 -3.30
C LEU A 689 -14.43 -19.79 -2.10
N ASP A 690 -14.21 -18.53 -1.73
CA ASP A 690 -13.39 -18.15 -0.59
C ASP A 690 -14.27 -18.07 0.66
N LEU A 691 -14.11 -19.06 1.54
CA LEU A 691 -14.79 -19.16 2.84
C LEU A 691 -13.79 -18.95 3.99
N SER A 692 -12.60 -18.39 3.72
CA SER A 692 -11.53 -18.23 4.71
C SER A 692 -11.91 -17.40 5.92
N ASN A 693 -12.84 -16.45 5.72
CA ASN A 693 -13.42 -15.56 6.72
C ASN A 693 -14.96 -15.72 6.81
N ALA A 694 -15.54 -16.83 6.34
CA ALA A 694 -16.99 -17.07 6.39
C ALA A 694 -17.35 -18.06 7.51
N GLU A 695 -18.23 -17.67 8.43
CA GLU A 695 -18.68 -18.57 9.50
C GLU A 695 -19.38 -19.83 8.96
N PRO A 696 -19.08 -21.04 9.49
CA PRO A 696 -19.68 -22.31 9.06
C PRO A 696 -21.14 -22.51 9.53
N ALA A 697 -21.92 -21.43 9.60
CA ALA A 697 -23.34 -21.48 9.91
C ALA A 697 -24.10 -22.32 8.86
N ARG A 698 -24.82 -23.35 9.31
CA ARG A 698 -25.48 -24.36 8.46
C ARG A 698 -26.50 -23.78 7.47
N GLY A 699 -27.04 -22.58 7.74
CA GLY A 699 -27.82 -21.81 6.78
C GLY A 699 -26.95 -21.19 5.68
N LEU A 700 -26.00 -20.33 6.07
CA LEU A 700 -25.12 -19.58 5.18
C LEU A 700 -24.40 -20.49 4.17
N TYR A 701 -23.70 -21.53 4.63
CA TYR A 701 -22.94 -22.42 3.75
C TYR A 701 -23.84 -23.17 2.76
N ARG A 702 -25.03 -23.63 3.20
CA ARG A 702 -26.03 -24.27 2.33
C ARG A 702 -26.52 -23.30 1.25
N ASP A 703 -26.75 -22.05 1.62
CA ASP A 703 -27.36 -21.07 0.72
C ASP A 703 -26.34 -20.50 -0.27
N ILE A 704 -25.06 -20.33 0.13
CA ILE A 704 -23.93 -20.10 -0.80
C ILE A 704 -23.76 -21.31 -1.74
N ALA A 705 -23.74 -22.55 -1.23
CA ALA A 705 -23.59 -23.74 -2.06
C ALA A 705 -24.71 -23.86 -3.10
N ARG A 706 -25.96 -23.61 -2.69
CA ARG A 706 -27.13 -23.59 -3.57
C ARG A 706 -27.06 -22.47 -4.61
N ALA A 707 -26.59 -21.28 -4.23
CA ALA A 707 -26.42 -20.16 -5.17
C ALA A 707 -25.32 -20.45 -6.21
N ALA A 708 -24.21 -21.06 -5.79
CA ALA A 708 -23.11 -21.47 -6.65
C ALA A 708 -23.45 -22.66 -7.57
N GLU A 709 -24.27 -23.61 -7.13
CA GLU A 709 -24.77 -24.73 -7.95
C GLU A 709 -25.83 -24.26 -8.97
N GLN A 710 -26.73 -23.35 -8.57
CA GLN A 710 -27.85 -22.89 -9.39
C GLN A 710 -27.56 -21.61 -10.19
N PHE A 711 -26.35 -21.04 -10.05
CA PHE A 711 -25.92 -19.75 -10.60
C PHE A 711 -26.93 -18.62 -10.35
N LYS A 712 -27.34 -18.46 -9.08
CA LYS A 712 -28.33 -17.47 -8.63
C LYS A 712 -27.66 -16.39 -7.78
N PRO A 713 -28.13 -15.13 -7.84
CA PRO A 713 -27.57 -14.06 -7.02
C PRO A 713 -27.83 -14.36 -5.54
N LEU A 714 -26.82 -14.10 -4.71
CA LEU A 714 -26.98 -14.05 -3.26
C LEU A 714 -27.54 -12.66 -2.87
N PRO A 715 -28.42 -12.59 -1.85
CA PRO A 715 -28.85 -11.30 -1.30
C PRO A 715 -27.70 -10.64 -0.55
N ASN A 716 -27.74 -9.31 -0.41
CA ASN A 716 -26.80 -8.52 0.38
C ASN A 716 -25.31 -8.78 0.01
N THR A 717 -24.98 -8.86 -1.28
CA THR A 717 -23.59 -9.01 -1.74
C THR A 717 -23.11 -7.85 -2.60
N SER A 718 -21.88 -7.39 -2.37
CA SER A 718 -21.19 -6.44 -3.24
C SER A 718 -20.72 -7.09 -4.54
N ARG A 719 -20.55 -6.26 -5.58
CA ARG A 719 -19.81 -6.64 -6.80
C ARG A 719 -18.35 -6.19 -6.77
N PHE A 720 -17.93 -5.47 -5.73
CA PHE A 720 -16.62 -4.85 -5.63
C PHE A 720 -16.31 -4.10 -6.94
N ASN A 721 -15.09 -4.21 -7.47
CA ASN A 721 -14.69 -3.54 -8.71
C ASN A 721 -15.19 -4.23 -10.00
N TRP A 722 -15.88 -5.37 -9.93
CA TRP A 722 -16.13 -6.23 -11.10
C TRP A 722 -16.85 -5.52 -12.26
N LYS A 723 -17.88 -4.72 -11.94
CA LYS A 723 -18.73 -4.03 -12.93
C LYS A 723 -18.12 -2.72 -13.40
N ASP A 724 -17.72 -1.88 -12.45
CA ASP A 724 -17.40 -0.47 -12.66
C ASP A 724 -15.88 -0.20 -12.73
N GLY A 725 -15.06 -1.18 -12.33
CA GLY A 725 -13.60 -1.12 -12.30
C GLY A 725 -13.04 -0.17 -11.25
N PHE A 726 -11.75 0.15 -11.36
CA PHE A 726 -11.15 1.19 -10.53
C PHE A 726 -11.77 2.57 -10.82
N TRP A 727 -11.80 3.42 -9.79
CA TRP A 727 -12.30 4.78 -9.88
C TRP A 727 -11.42 5.66 -10.79
N SER A 728 -12.04 6.53 -11.59
CA SER A 728 -11.37 7.58 -12.36
C SER A 728 -12.28 8.80 -12.50
N GLU A 729 -11.70 10.00 -12.60
CA GLU A 729 -12.43 11.28 -12.66
C GLU A 729 -13.31 11.36 -13.93
N GLU A 730 -12.75 10.94 -15.07
CA GLU A 730 -13.43 10.80 -16.37
C GLU A 730 -14.80 10.08 -16.26
N LYS A 731 -14.87 9.00 -15.46
CA LYS A 731 -16.11 8.22 -15.30
C LYS A 731 -17.18 9.02 -14.58
N MET A 732 -16.83 9.84 -13.58
CA MET A 732 -17.82 10.62 -12.84
C MET A 732 -18.41 11.72 -13.73
N HIS A 733 -17.56 12.43 -14.49
CA HIS A 733 -18.03 13.43 -15.46
C HIS A 733 -18.97 12.80 -16.51
N SER A 734 -18.59 11.64 -17.06
CA SER A 734 -19.45 10.91 -18.02
C SER A 734 -20.76 10.38 -17.43
N ALA A 735 -20.87 10.25 -16.11
CA ALA A 735 -22.07 9.80 -15.42
C ALA A 735 -23.05 10.95 -15.15
N ASP A 736 -22.56 12.16 -14.89
CA ASP A 736 -23.40 13.37 -14.77
C ASP A 736 -23.94 13.86 -16.12
N GLU A 737 -23.23 13.57 -17.22
CA GLU A 737 -23.68 13.84 -18.60
C GLU A 737 -24.67 12.78 -19.15
N ALA A 738 -24.91 11.69 -18.43
CA ALA A 738 -25.83 10.64 -18.88
C ALA A 738 -27.29 11.15 -18.93
N PRO A 739 -28.03 10.97 -20.05
CA PRO A 739 -29.41 11.42 -20.15
C PRO A 739 -30.30 10.77 -19.09
N LYS A 740 -30.75 11.56 -18.12
CA LYS A 740 -31.65 11.10 -17.05
C LYS A 740 -32.93 10.55 -17.69
N ALA A 741 -33.19 9.26 -17.48
CA ALA A 741 -34.36 8.59 -18.02
C ALA A 741 -35.64 9.35 -17.63
N PRO A 742 -36.63 9.46 -18.54
CA PRO A 742 -37.79 10.33 -18.34
C PRO A 742 -38.59 9.89 -17.10
N ALA A 743 -38.55 10.72 -16.06
CA ALA A 743 -39.19 10.43 -14.79
C ALA A 743 -40.69 10.22 -14.97
N SER A 744 -41.23 9.14 -14.40
CA SER A 744 -42.66 8.87 -14.37
C SER A 744 -43.39 10.05 -13.70
N ARG A 745 -44.35 10.66 -14.41
CA ARG A 745 -45.10 11.83 -13.92
C ARG A 745 -45.90 11.52 -12.64
N SER A 746 -45.33 11.83 -11.49
CA SER A 746 -46.08 12.13 -10.26
C SER A 746 -46.25 13.65 -10.13
N SER A 747 -47.30 14.10 -9.42
CA SER A 747 -47.75 15.49 -9.41
C SER A 747 -46.86 16.42 -8.59
N GLN A 748 -46.42 17.53 -9.19
CA GLN A 748 -45.87 18.68 -8.47
C GLN A 748 -46.96 19.44 -7.70
N PRO A 749 -46.66 19.92 -6.49
CA PRO A 749 -47.01 21.26 -6.04
C PRO A 749 -45.87 22.22 -6.44
N GLY A 750 -46.15 23.24 -7.23
CA GLY A 750 -45.12 24.15 -7.76
C GLY A 750 -44.68 25.24 -6.77
N GLN A 751 -43.43 25.72 -6.90
CA GLN A 751 -43.03 27.03 -6.41
C GLN A 751 -43.23 28.09 -7.49
N LEU A 752 -43.71 29.29 -7.11
CA LEU A 752 -43.90 30.40 -8.05
C LEU A 752 -42.56 30.99 -8.51
N ALA A 753 -42.48 31.32 -9.80
CA ALA A 753 -41.41 32.16 -10.33
C ALA A 753 -41.57 33.62 -9.86
N ARG A 754 -40.45 34.29 -9.54
CA ARG A 754 -40.42 35.76 -9.35
C ARG A 754 -40.63 36.47 -10.69
N ARG A 755 -41.57 37.42 -10.77
CA ARG A 755 -41.43 38.61 -11.63
C ARG A 755 -42.37 39.75 -11.21
N SER A 756 -41.80 40.97 -11.19
CA SER A 756 -42.45 42.30 -11.24
C SER A 756 -43.51 42.67 -10.19
N ALA A 757 -43.43 43.93 -9.73
CA ALA A 757 -44.55 44.64 -9.09
C ALA A 757 -45.66 44.93 -10.15
N THR A 758 -46.90 45.31 -9.83
CA THR A 758 -47.36 46.25 -8.78
C THR A 758 -48.84 46.05 -8.35
N LYS A 759 -49.15 46.46 -7.10
CA LYS A 759 -50.45 46.96 -6.57
C LYS A 759 -51.70 46.03 -6.46
N ALA A 760 -52.09 45.85 -5.20
CA ALA A 760 -53.46 46.02 -4.61
C ALA A 760 -54.46 44.84 -4.44
N SER A 761 -54.97 44.77 -3.19
CA SER A 761 -56.32 44.33 -2.70
C SER A 761 -56.91 42.93 -3.02
N ALA A 762 -56.83 42.01 -2.03
CA ALA A 762 -57.92 41.50 -1.15
C ALA A 762 -59.33 41.08 -1.70
N PRO A 763 -60.12 40.21 -1.01
CA PRO A 763 -59.77 39.10 -0.09
C PRO A 763 -60.70 37.82 -0.13
N ALA A 764 -60.27 36.74 0.56
CA ALA A 764 -61.11 35.66 1.17
C ALA A 764 -61.86 34.67 0.21
N ARG A 765 -62.44 33.51 0.61
CA ARG A 765 -62.58 32.79 1.91
C ARG A 765 -62.92 31.29 1.70
N SER A 766 -62.42 30.37 2.55
CA SER A 766 -62.95 29.00 2.89
C SER A 766 -63.24 27.95 1.79
N GLY A 767 -63.21 26.62 2.02
CA GLY A 767 -62.76 25.83 3.19
C GLY A 767 -63.48 24.46 3.31
N LYS A 768 -62.82 23.45 3.94
CA LYS A 768 -63.34 22.08 4.28
C LYS A 768 -63.70 21.16 3.07
N LYS A 769 -63.87 19.82 3.21
CA LYS A 769 -63.20 18.75 4.02
C LYS A 769 -63.76 17.37 3.57
N ASP A 770 -63.04 16.29 3.90
CA ASP A 770 -63.48 14.88 4.05
C ASP A 770 -63.29 13.89 2.87
N ASN A 771 -63.15 12.59 3.23
CA ASN A 771 -62.52 11.51 2.45
C ASN A 771 -62.81 10.12 3.07
N GLU A 772 -63.28 9.11 2.30
CA GLU A 772 -63.42 7.71 2.80
C GLU A 772 -63.23 6.58 1.74
N LYS A 773 -62.46 5.56 2.14
CA LYS A 773 -62.68 4.08 2.01
C LYS A 773 -62.90 3.37 0.64
N SER A 774 -61.87 2.57 0.28
CA SER A 774 -61.87 1.07 0.27
C SER A 774 -62.08 0.19 -1.00
N LYS A 775 -61.03 -0.62 -1.26
CA LYS A 775 -60.93 -2.05 -1.75
C LYS A 775 -61.29 -2.51 -3.20
N PRO A 776 -60.53 -3.49 -3.78
CA PRO A 776 -60.72 -4.17 -5.11
C PRO A 776 -61.13 -5.68 -4.93
N PRO A 777 -60.85 -6.70 -5.81
CA PRO A 777 -60.35 -6.81 -7.22
C PRO A 777 -61.08 -7.87 -8.13
N ARG A 778 -60.65 -8.09 -9.40
CA ARG A 778 -60.48 -9.44 -10.07
C ARG A 778 -60.24 -9.45 -11.63
N SER A 779 -59.46 -10.43 -12.12
CA SER A 779 -59.54 -11.18 -13.42
C SER A 779 -59.36 -10.48 -14.80
N ALA A 780 -59.08 -11.16 -15.95
CA ALA A 780 -58.30 -12.39 -16.29
C ALA A 780 -58.18 -12.68 -17.84
N LYS A 781 -57.10 -13.38 -18.25
CA LYS A 781 -56.96 -14.36 -19.40
C LYS A 781 -56.95 -13.94 -20.90
N LYS A 782 -56.13 -14.71 -21.67
CA LYS A 782 -56.10 -14.98 -23.15
C LYS A 782 -55.67 -13.83 -24.11
N ALA A 783 -55.40 -14.01 -25.42
CA ALA A 783 -54.55 -14.97 -26.21
C ALA A 783 -55.03 -15.03 -27.69
N ALA A 784 -54.25 -15.33 -28.76
CA ALA A 784 -52.80 -15.35 -29.05
C ALA A 784 -52.55 -15.77 -30.54
N ARG A 785 -51.28 -15.72 -31.04
CA ARG A 785 -50.69 -16.26 -32.31
C ARG A 785 -50.31 -15.24 -33.42
N GLY A 786 -49.20 -15.52 -34.12
CA GLY A 786 -48.66 -14.84 -35.32
C GLY A 786 -47.35 -15.52 -35.80
N ARG A 787 -46.93 -15.43 -37.07
CA ARG A 787 -45.74 -16.15 -37.61
C ARG A 787 -45.28 -15.73 -39.02
N PHE A 788 -43.94 -15.75 -39.25
CA PHE A 788 -43.20 -15.93 -40.53
C PHE A 788 -43.35 -14.87 -41.67
N PRO A 789 -42.43 -14.83 -42.68
CA PRO A 789 -41.02 -15.29 -42.76
C PRO A 789 -40.03 -14.20 -43.28
N SER A 790 -38.75 -14.57 -43.53
CA SER A 790 -37.69 -13.76 -44.21
C SER A 790 -37.45 -14.25 -45.67
N PRO A 791 -36.62 -13.59 -46.55
CA PRO A 791 -35.16 -13.89 -46.57
C PRO A 791 -34.14 -12.90 -47.26
N SER A 792 -32.89 -12.89 -46.76
CA SER A 792 -31.58 -12.96 -47.51
C SER A 792 -30.90 -11.81 -48.32
N LYS A 793 -29.56 -11.71 -48.14
CA LYS A 793 -28.45 -11.32 -49.09
C LYS A 793 -28.37 -9.84 -49.60
N LYS A 794 -27.21 -9.23 -49.93
CA LYS A 794 -25.75 -9.56 -49.85
C LYS A 794 -24.87 -8.25 -49.87
N PRO A 795 -23.63 -8.23 -49.31
CA PRO A 795 -22.58 -7.19 -49.50
C PRO A 795 -21.51 -7.64 -50.56
N PRO A 796 -20.30 -7.04 -50.77
CA PRO A 796 -19.61 -5.87 -50.14
C PRO A 796 -18.88 -4.88 -51.12
N ARG A 797 -18.09 -3.89 -50.62
CA ARG A 797 -16.71 -3.55 -51.11
C ARG A 797 -15.91 -2.48 -50.31
N GLN A 798 -14.60 -2.72 -50.23
CA GLN A 798 -13.47 -1.80 -49.93
C GLN A 798 -12.88 -1.26 -51.28
N PRO A 799 -11.89 -0.33 -51.34
CA PRO A 799 -10.63 -0.27 -50.57
C PRO A 799 -10.74 0.18 -49.10
#